data_AF-A0A9P1BE85-F1
#
_entry.id   AF-A0A9P1BE85-F1
#
_cell.length_a   1.000
_cell.length_b   1.000
_cell.length_c   1.000
_cell.angle_alpha   90.00
_cell.angle_beta   90.00
_cell.angle_gamma   90.00
#
_symmetry.space_group_name_H-M   'P 1'
#
loop_
_entity.id
_entity.type
_entity.pdbx_description
1 polymer ?
#
loop_
_entity_poly.entity_id
_entity_poly.type
_entity_poly.pdbx_seq_one_letter_code
_entity_poly.pdbx_strand_id
1 'polypeptide(L)'
;MMRRPPPRPTLRKGYTLIELVMASSLTALAIVPALALMRDSITNGSSIDTQNTIATFCVSKLEEHLALAAATFTEANTTGTFAREGYAELNYKVQSSTSAKAGGIPDQLMAISVTVWNDADNDAQQDADEKSLTLATKLAKMERYEGVAEVVTASAMMAALMTSGVVLLRTSQGVWEAHQEDHARLEAGQKLVRHIVRRVRQAEAVVAVSDASNVYGNLTLLMPDGKTYAWAQTGNLVMYGADTASNVLAQNIDTLRFIAFEADGTTITTDPANAQSIQCIVTVTLPRGSGELRVIRSHAWRRIGQWSALRNTIDYERATYLAGAGVYHCLAELENDPSWRTGVSKIEFPPGSGGIYAAEVSEVENGTVIVTGTGAAGEVVRRLQVTVEVTYASLHACISEQRPGGELQVSTESVTWRNASVSLDSDTGLQEITAAFKQLASSLKLYNQTVQISLSGDFCVTRVVTGKSDEVRQQLHELEERSSSYFLLGHGPKTFGRCIREVDAKQQHALLSIVNQRVLTRVMDAANRAGMKVDVVEPSIVGSCRLLGFLGGDVDEPALVIQVGQRTVELGVCHRGQLLLDYRPSGHDAKTSVAEIVARHLGRLQRYCDRYVKFSSGNISRVYLIGENQTVLNLSERFKEQTELQATVLDREYCLQHSDLQLDAASPETMTAVGSCIRPRMPGPQQLTPNMLERVQLYSRDPLFPALARAFWPAAAALLVAIGTWMVALYEYRDCCVLESRLEEFEPQLQQSHLLRLQLIDRRTRIEHLMAIDSALEKTPWHSITRTIGQCLPNDVWLQSLIVDREKRITITGAALTEDGVFELVSHLRKYPTVERVALQGTEVGRFRAGPVTQFSIQCEVREADSLGALESRVLAQEQVLASLENKAVNTDDTYEFREQLVELAREAGCRLRRLDLGHVERRSWEKGDDPLEPVTGEKQDLITQFELTTQPVRLAVAGPMESVADFLNRIQESDKMIHTTTVTMRAAPGSSEDVELEMELLIFNLSKKPQAV
;
A
#
# COMPACT_ATOMS: atom_id res chain seq x y z
N MET A 1 -84.20 5.90 -5.49
CA MET A 1 -84.84 6.79 -4.50
C MET A 1 -84.65 6.21 -3.10
N MET A 2 -83.77 6.79 -2.28
CA MET A 2 -83.81 6.82 -0.81
C MET A 2 -82.68 7.76 -0.33
N ARG A 3 -83.05 8.87 0.33
CA ARG A 3 -82.14 9.93 0.84
C ARG A 3 -81.56 9.54 2.21
N ARG A 4 -80.28 9.82 2.46
CA ARG A 4 -79.63 9.81 3.80
C ARG A 4 -79.76 11.19 4.49
N PRO A 5 -79.82 11.27 5.83
CA PRO A 5 -79.96 12.52 6.59
C PRO A 5 -78.60 13.18 6.93
N PRO A 6 -78.57 14.49 7.27
CA PRO A 6 -77.34 15.25 7.57
C PRO A 6 -76.90 15.17 9.05
N PRO A 7 -75.61 15.41 9.37
CA PRO A 7 -75.06 15.36 10.72
C PRO A 7 -75.29 16.66 11.53
N ARG A 8 -75.37 16.54 12.87
CA ARG A 8 -75.59 17.62 13.83
C ARG A 8 -74.28 18.35 14.22
N PRO A 9 -74.34 19.65 14.59
CA PRO A 9 -73.18 20.42 15.05
C PRO A 9 -72.88 20.21 16.54
N THR A 10 -71.60 20.10 16.90
CA THR A 10 -71.10 19.99 18.28
C THR A 10 -70.77 21.37 18.86
N LEU A 11 -71.28 21.66 20.07
CA LEU A 11 -71.00 22.88 20.84
C LEU A 11 -69.50 23.01 21.19
N ARG A 12 -68.93 24.20 20.96
CA ARG A 12 -67.60 24.60 21.47
C ARG A 12 -67.74 25.14 22.90
N LYS A 13 -67.03 24.53 23.85
CA LYS A 13 -66.80 25.08 25.20
C LYS A 13 -65.54 25.94 25.16
N GLY A 14 -65.62 27.18 25.65
CA GLY A 14 -64.46 28.05 25.86
C GLY A 14 -63.76 27.72 27.17
N TYR A 15 -62.45 27.53 27.13
CA TYR A 15 -61.62 27.24 28.30
C TYR A 15 -61.51 28.48 29.21
N THR A 16 -61.55 28.25 30.52
CA THR A 16 -61.50 29.31 31.54
C THR A 16 -60.07 29.79 31.76
N LEU A 17 -59.88 31.05 32.15
CA LEU A 17 -58.54 31.64 32.40
C LEU A 17 -57.75 30.87 33.47
N ILE A 18 -58.45 30.18 34.39
CA ILE A 18 -57.87 29.26 35.38
C ILE A 18 -57.28 28.01 34.74
N GLU A 19 -57.92 27.42 33.72
CA GLU A 19 -57.36 26.27 32.98
C GLU A 19 -56.09 26.67 32.23
N LEU A 20 -56.02 27.90 31.70
CA LEU A 20 -54.81 28.40 31.05
C LEU A 20 -53.66 28.59 32.05
N VAL A 21 -53.94 29.14 33.23
CA VAL A 21 -52.91 29.33 34.27
C VAL A 21 -52.46 27.96 34.82
N MET A 22 -53.38 27.03 35.09
CA MET A 22 -53.02 25.68 35.52
C MET A 22 -52.25 24.90 34.44
N ALA A 23 -52.67 24.99 33.17
CA ALA A 23 -51.95 24.39 32.07
C ALA A 23 -50.53 24.98 31.95
N SER A 24 -50.38 26.30 32.00
CA SER A 24 -49.04 26.94 31.95
C SER A 24 -48.14 26.55 33.12
N SER A 25 -48.70 26.39 34.32
CA SER A 25 -47.96 26.01 35.53
C SER A 25 -47.55 24.54 35.51
N LEU A 26 -48.44 23.65 35.07
CA LEU A 26 -48.15 22.23 34.82
C LEU A 26 -47.12 22.05 33.70
N THR A 27 -47.21 22.87 32.65
CA THR A 27 -46.25 22.86 31.54
C THR A 27 -44.88 23.33 32.04
N ALA A 28 -44.80 24.39 32.87
CA ALA A 28 -43.54 24.84 33.45
C ALA A 28 -42.91 23.80 34.39
N LEU A 29 -43.72 23.14 35.23
CA LEU A 29 -43.30 22.05 36.12
C LEU A 29 -42.77 20.83 35.36
N ALA A 30 -43.27 20.56 34.15
CA ALA A 30 -42.80 19.48 33.29
C ALA A 30 -41.57 19.88 32.44
N ILE A 31 -41.55 21.11 31.92
CA ILE A 31 -40.48 21.62 31.05
C ILE A 31 -39.17 21.80 31.80
N VAL A 32 -39.18 22.35 33.03
CA VAL A 32 -37.94 22.66 33.75
C VAL A 32 -37.10 21.39 34.02
N PRO A 33 -37.65 20.28 34.55
CA PRO A 33 -36.90 19.03 34.71
C PRO A 33 -36.51 18.38 33.39
N ALA A 34 -37.34 18.50 32.34
CA ALA A 34 -37.02 17.97 31.01
C ALA A 34 -35.84 18.71 30.37
N LEU A 35 -35.78 20.03 30.49
CA LEU A 35 -34.64 20.85 30.04
C LEU A 35 -33.39 20.54 30.85
N ALA A 36 -33.51 20.30 32.17
CA ALA A 36 -32.40 19.86 33.00
C ALA A 36 -31.84 18.50 32.55
N LEU A 37 -32.71 17.50 32.34
CA LEU A 37 -32.31 16.18 31.83
C LEU A 37 -31.70 16.25 30.42
N MET A 38 -32.25 17.09 29.52
CA MET A 38 -31.68 17.30 28.19
C MET A 38 -30.30 17.95 28.28
N ARG A 39 -30.13 18.97 29.13
CA ARG A 39 -28.85 19.62 29.39
C ARG A 39 -27.82 18.62 29.92
N ASP A 40 -28.20 17.80 30.91
CA ASP A 40 -27.29 16.84 31.53
C ASP A 40 -26.93 15.70 30.54
N SER A 41 -27.87 15.26 29.69
CA SER A 41 -27.62 14.28 28.64
C SER A 41 -26.72 14.80 27.51
N ILE A 42 -26.87 16.07 27.13
CA ILE A 42 -25.97 16.74 26.17
C ILE A 42 -24.57 16.84 26.77
N THR A 43 -24.45 17.21 28.04
CA THR A 43 -23.18 17.34 28.77
C THR A 43 -22.47 15.99 28.93
N ASN A 44 -23.22 14.92 29.23
CA ASN A 44 -22.66 13.57 29.31
C ASN A 44 -22.28 13.02 27.93
N GLY A 45 -23.06 13.35 26.89
CA GLY A 45 -22.78 12.95 25.52
C GLY A 45 -21.48 13.56 24.99
N SER A 46 -21.34 14.88 25.13
CA SER A 46 -20.10 15.57 24.72
C SER A 46 -18.90 15.02 25.50
N SER A 47 -19.05 14.77 26.80
CA SER A 47 -18.00 14.19 27.63
C SER A 47 -17.44 12.87 27.09
N ILE A 48 -18.30 11.97 26.60
CA ILE A 48 -17.89 10.65 26.09
C ILE A 48 -17.18 10.77 24.75
N ASP A 49 -17.74 11.60 23.86
CA ASP A 49 -17.16 11.85 22.56
C ASP A 49 -15.78 12.50 22.72
N THR A 50 -15.62 13.44 23.66
CA THR A 50 -14.33 14.01 24.04
C THR A 50 -13.36 12.95 24.56
N GLN A 51 -13.78 12.02 25.44
CA GLN A 51 -12.90 10.96 25.96
C GLN A 51 -12.41 9.98 24.87
N ASN A 52 -13.28 9.56 23.96
CA ASN A 52 -12.88 8.69 22.84
C ASN A 52 -11.91 9.40 21.89
N THR A 53 -12.15 10.70 21.66
CA THR A 53 -11.30 11.54 20.81
C THR A 53 -9.92 11.72 21.45
N ILE A 54 -9.87 12.01 22.75
CA ILE A 54 -8.62 12.05 23.55
C ILE A 54 -7.86 10.72 23.42
N ALA A 55 -8.53 9.57 23.57
CA ALA A 55 -7.89 8.26 23.48
C ALA A 55 -7.26 8.00 22.11
N THR A 56 -8.01 8.28 21.04
CA THR A 56 -7.56 8.09 19.66
C THR A 56 -6.32 8.94 19.34
N PHE A 57 -6.35 10.21 19.73
CA PHE A 57 -5.22 11.12 19.51
C PHE A 57 -4.01 10.79 20.39
N CYS A 58 -4.25 10.29 21.62
CA CYS A 58 -3.17 9.86 22.50
C CYS A 58 -2.40 8.67 21.92
N VAL A 59 -3.10 7.67 21.38
CA VAL A 59 -2.47 6.53 20.67
C VAL A 59 -1.70 7.02 19.45
N SER A 60 -2.34 7.84 18.60
CA SER A 60 -1.70 8.36 17.38
C SER A 60 -0.40 9.13 17.69
N LYS A 61 -0.38 9.99 18.71
CA LYS A 61 0.83 10.72 19.11
C LYS A 61 1.87 9.81 19.77
N LEU A 62 1.45 8.77 20.49
CA LEU A 62 2.37 7.80 21.07
C LEU A 62 3.11 7.03 19.97
N GLU A 63 2.41 6.59 18.93
CA GLU A 63 3.01 5.90 17.78
C GLU A 63 3.96 6.81 16.98
N GLU A 64 3.55 8.06 16.72
CA GLU A 64 4.39 9.07 16.05
C GLU A 64 5.71 9.27 16.80
N HIS A 65 5.65 9.46 18.12
CA HIS A 65 6.86 9.69 18.93
C HIS A 65 7.66 8.42 19.21
N LEU A 66 7.03 7.24 19.25
CA LEU A 66 7.74 5.97 19.28
C LEU A 66 8.59 5.80 18.02
N ALA A 67 8.05 6.15 16.84
CA ALA A 67 8.80 6.11 15.59
C ALA A 67 9.96 7.12 15.57
N LEU A 68 9.73 8.36 16.04
CA LEU A 68 10.78 9.38 16.15
C LEU A 68 11.89 8.97 17.12
N ALA A 69 11.52 8.43 18.29
CA ALA A 69 12.47 7.94 19.28
C ALA A 69 13.23 6.70 18.77
N ALA A 70 12.60 5.83 17.99
CA ALA A 70 13.28 4.69 17.35
C ALA A 70 14.30 5.14 16.31
N ALA A 71 14.01 6.21 15.58
CA ALA A 71 14.92 6.74 14.56
C ALA A 71 16.09 7.56 15.15
N THR A 72 15.84 8.34 16.20
CA THR A 72 16.79 9.37 16.67
C THR A 72 17.32 9.12 18.07
N PHE A 73 16.62 8.31 18.88
CA PHE A 73 16.88 8.08 20.29
C PHE A 73 17.19 9.37 21.09
N THR A 74 16.54 10.48 20.73
CA THR A 74 16.79 11.80 21.32
C THR A 74 15.68 12.17 22.31
N GLU A 75 16.05 12.67 23.48
CA GLU A 75 15.07 13.14 24.47
C GLU A 75 14.28 14.34 23.93
N ALA A 76 12.97 14.34 24.17
CA ALA A 76 12.07 15.36 23.64
C ALA A 76 10.98 15.70 24.66
N ASN A 77 10.63 16.98 24.74
CA ASN A 77 9.46 17.46 25.48
C ASN A 77 8.65 18.36 24.55
N THR A 78 7.75 17.76 23.80
CA THR A 78 6.96 18.43 22.76
C THR A 78 5.57 18.70 23.28
N THR A 79 5.12 19.95 23.17
CA THR A 79 3.72 20.31 23.38
C THR A 79 3.11 20.83 22.08
N GLY A 80 1.81 20.64 21.91
CA GLY A 80 1.10 21.14 20.75
C GLY A 80 -0.40 20.99 20.90
N THR A 81 -1.11 21.38 19.84
CA THR A 81 -2.58 21.35 19.78
C THR A 81 -3.02 20.55 18.55
N PHE A 82 -4.24 19.99 18.58
CA PHE A 82 -4.86 19.32 17.42
C PHE A 82 -5.72 20.27 16.58
N ALA A 83 -5.39 21.57 16.59
CA ALA A 83 -6.15 22.59 15.87
C ALA A 83 -6.15 22.37 14.36
N ARG A 84 -5.10 21.76 13.79
CA ARG A 84 -5.02 21.45 12.36
C ARG A 84 -6.00 20.34 11.95
N GLU A 85 -6.27 19.43 12.86
CA GLU A 85 -7.19 18.30 12.72
C GLU A 85 -8.64 18.67 13.05
N GLY A 86 -8.88 19.93 13.43
CA GLY A 86 -10.20 20.46 13.78
C GLY A 86 -10.60 20.34 15.25
N TYR A 87 -9.65 20.01 16.13
CA TYR A 87 -9.85 19.86 17.58
C TYR A 87 -8.94 20.83 18.34
N ALA A 88 -9.22 22.12 18.23
CA ALA A 88 -8.39 23.17 18.83
C ALA A 88 -8.40 23.14 20.36
N GLU A 89 -9.46 22.56 20.96
CA GLU A 89 -9.63 22.33 22.39
C GLU A 89 -8.80 21.17 22.93
N LEU A 90 -8.18 20.35 22.06
CA LEU A 90 -7.34 19.24 22.49
C LEU A 90 -5.86 19.62 22.39
N ASN A 91 -5.19 19.55 23.53
CA ASN A 91 -3.75 19.73 23.62
C ASN A 91 -3.06 18.40 23.92
N TYR A 92 -1.79 18.34 23.55
CA TYR A 92 -0.95 17.20 23.86
C TYR A 92 0.41 17.63 24.41
N LYS A 93 0.98 16.75 25.23
CA LYS A 93 2.33 16.82 25.76
C LYS A 93 2.96 15.46 25.62
N VAL A 94 4.10 15.41 24.94
CA VAL A 94 4.90 14.22 24.77
C VAL A 94 6.22 14.42 25.48
N GLN A 95 6.55 13.49 26.37
CA GLN A 95 7.82 13.45 27.08
C GLN A 95 8.54 12.15 26.73
N SER A 96 9.71 12.27 26.11
CA SER A 96 10.64 11.17 25.84
C SER A 96 11.90 11.41 26.66
N SER A 97 12.22 10.53 27.61
CA SER A 97 13.36 10.70 28.52
C SER A 97 14.01 9.36 28.86
N THR A 98 15.33 9.36 28.91
CA THR A 98 16.16 8.24 29.38
C THR A 98 16.41 8.30 30.89
N SER A 99 15.94 9.35 31.57
CA SER A 99 16.16 9.49 33.02
C SER A 99 15.45 8.39 33.82
N ALA A 100 16.12 7.89 34.85
CA ALA A 100 15.55 6.91 35.79
C ALA A 100 14.24 7.41 36.44
N LYS A 101 14.13 8.73 36.67
CA LYS A 101 12.91 9.35 37.21
C LYS A 101 11.70 9.20 36.28
N ALA A 102 11.92 9.26 34.97
CA ALA A 102 10.88 9.02 33.96
C ALA A 102 10.65 7.52 33.69
N GLY A 103 11.42 6.63 34.32
CA GLY A 103 11.42 5.19 34.05
C GLY A 103 12.34 4.78 32.89
N GLY A 104 13.20 5.66 32.38
CA GLY A 104 14.25 5.30 31.43
C GLY A 104 15.50 4.74 32.10
N ILE A 105 16.47 4.33 31.28
CA ILE A 105 17.85 4.04 31.66
C ILE A 105 18.75 4.87 30.73
N PRO A 106 19.65 5.73 31.26
CA PRO A 106 20.49 6.59 30.43
C PRO A 106 21.20 5.82 29.32
N ASP A 107 21.13 6.34 28.10
CA ASP A 107 21.72 5.77 26.88
C ASP A 107 21.22 4.38 26.43
N GLN A 108 20.20 3.81 27.07
CA GLN A 108 19.79 2.42 26.83
C GLN A 108 18.29 2.23 26.69
N LEU A 109 17.50 2.93 27.51
CA LEU A 109 16.05 2.76 27.56
C LEU A 109 15.37 4.13 27.66
N MET A 110 14.60 4.49 26.64
CA MET A 110 13.83 5.72 26.61
C MET A 110 12.40 5.44 27.06
N ALA A 111 11.93 6.15 28.09
CA ALA A 111 10.53 6.20 28.46
C ALA A 111 9.83 7.28 27.65
N ILE A 112 8.73 6.93 26.99
CA ILE A 112 7.91 7.85 26.19
C ILE A 112 6.52 7.89 26.82
N SER A 113 6.07 9.07 27.24
CA SER A 113 4.72 9.31 27.74
C SER A 113 4.03 10.39 26.94
N VAL A 114 2.81 10.12 26.50
CA VAL A 114 1.93 11.06 25.82
C VAL A 114 0.73 11.32 26.70
N THR A 115 0.51 12.59 27.02
CA THR A 115 -0.69 13.07 27.70
C THR A 115 -1.48 13.93 26.72
N VAL A 116 -2.75 13.57 26.51
CA VAL A 116 -3.71 14.38 25.75
C VAL A 116 -4.79 14.84 26.71
N TRP A 117 -5.14 16.12 26.68
CA TRP A 117 -6.19 16.69 27.53
C TRP A 117 -7.07 17.64 26.74
N ASN A 118 -8.29 17.84 27.26
CA ASN A 118 -9.24 18.82 26.73
C ASN A 118 -9.14 20.11 27.54
N ASP A 119 -8.55 21.13 26.91
CA ASP A 119 -8.27 22.47 27.41
C ASP A 119 -9.56 23.28 27.44
N ALA A 120 -10.23 23.23 28.58
CA ALA A 120 -11.59 23.76 28.72
C ALA A 120 -11.59 25.29 28.89
N ASP A 121 -10.50 25.89 29.33
CA ASP A 121 -10.33 27.32 29.54
C ASP A 121 -9.40 28.00 28.51
N ASN A 122 -8.84 27.20 27.58
CA ASN A 122 -8.04 27.62 26.44
C ASN A 122 -6.73 28.33 26.86
N ASP A 123 -6.09 27.83 27.92
CA ASP A 123 -4.83 28.35 28.46
C ASP A 123 -3.58 27.54 28.05
N ALA A 124 -3.80 26.43 27.35
CA ALA A 124 -2.80 25.46 26.89
C ALA A 124 -1.96 24.80 28.00
N GLN A 125 -2.37 24.89 29.25
CA GLN A 125 -1.83 24.16 30.40
C GLN A 125 -2.77 23.00 30.75
N GLN A 126 -2.25 22.02 31.49
CA GLN A 126 -3.05 20.89 31.94
C GLN A 126 -3.44 21.13 33.40
N ASP A 127 -4.74 21.32 33.63
CA ASP A 127 -5.29 21.54 34.96
C ASP A 127 -5.80 20.25 35.62
N ALA A 128 -5.92 20.28 36.96
CA ALA A 128 -6.36 19.11 37.74
C ALA A 128 -7.80 18.68 37.43
N ASP A 129 -8.65 19.61 36.99
CA ASP A 129 -10.05 19.39 36.69
C ASP A 129 -10.30 18.99 35.23
N GLU A 130 -9.25 18.97 34.40
CA GLU A 130 -9.37 18.68 32.97
C GLU A 130 -9.33 17.20 32.67
N LYS A 131 -10.18 16.80 31.71
CA LYS A 131 -10.20 15.42 31.23
C LYS A 131 -8.94 15.16 30.44
N SER A 132 -8.13 14.25 30.94
CA SER A 132 -6.86 13.86 30.33
C SER A 132 -6.71 12.35 30.26
N LEU A 133 -5.96 11.88 29.27
CA LEU A 133 -5.48 10.50 29.19
C LEU A 133 -3.97 10.54 29.01
N THR A 134 -3.27 9.73 29.80
CA THR A 134 -1.84 9.48 29.61
C THR A 134 -1.61 8.02 29.24
N LEU A 135 -0.94 7.83 28.10
CA LEU A 135 -0.38 6.55 27.67
C LEU A 135 1.14 6.65 27.72
N ALA A 136 1.80 5.55 28.08
CA ALA A 136 3.25 5.51 28.10
C ALA A 136 3.77 4.14 27.67
N THR A 137 4.96 4.17 27.09
CA THR A 137 5.70 2.99 26.63
C THR A 137 7.19 3.21 26.86
N LYS A 138 8.00 2.18 26.57
CA LYS A 138 9.45 2.27 26.60
C LYS A 138 10.04 1.76 25.30
N LEU A 139 11.23 2.22 24.97
CA LEU A 139 11.95 1.87 23.77
C LEU A 139 13.43 1.68 24.11
N ALA A 140 14.01 0.53 23.76
CA ALA A 140 15.44 0.26 23.93
C ALA A 140 16.27 0.84 22.76
N LYS A 141 17.48 1.32 23.04
CA LYS A 141 18.42 1.83 22.04
C LYS A 141 19.04 0.66 21.27
N MET A 142 18.61 0.39 20.05
CA MET A 142 19.23 -0.67 19.24
C MET A 142 20.44 -0.11 18.47
N GLU A 143 21.66 -0.46 18.88
CA GLU A 143 22.92 0.03 18.25
C GLU A 143 23.18 -0.43 16.80
N ARG A 144 22.25 -1.14 16.13
CA ARG A 144 22.51 -1.79 14.81
C ARG A 144 21.53 -1.50 13.67
N TYR A 145 21.02 -0.28 13.54
CA TYR A 145 20.33 0.17 12.33
C TYR A 145 20.74 1.59 11.88
N GLU A 146 22.05 1.83 11.72
CA GLU A 146 22.52 2.96 10.90
C GLU A 146 22.30 2.63 9.42
N GLY A 147 21.08 2.86 8.94
CA GLY A 147 20.71 2.57 7.55
C GLY A 147 19.36 3.14 7.09
N VAL A 148 18.85 4.21 7.72
CA VAL A 148 17.57 4.81 7.30
C VAL A 148 17.69 6.34 7.16
N ALA A 149 18.26 6.76 6.04
CA ALA A 149 18.26 8.15 5.56
C ALA A 149 17.07 8.46 4.62
N GLU A 150 16.07 7.56 4.51
CA GLU A 150 15.02 7.63 3.48
C GLU A 150 13.81 8.53 3.80
N VAL A 151 13.64 8.99 5.05
CA VAL A 151 12.42 9.72 5.45
C VAL A 151 12.47 11.22 5.08
N VAL A 152 13.65 11.81 4.89
CA VAL A 152 13.79 13.26 4.60
C VAL A 152 13.48 13.61 3.12
N THR A 153 13.59 12.64 2.20
CA THR A 153 13.32 12.83 0.77
C THR A 153 11.81 12.78 0.41
N ALA A 154 10.99 12.10 1.20
CA ALA A 154 9.54 12.00 0.93
C ALA A 154 8.77 13.30 1.26
N SER A 155 9.27 14.09 2.21
CA SER A 155 8.62 15.34 2.65
C SER A 155 8.72 16.48 1.60
N ALA A 156 9.75 16.46 0.76
CA ALA A 156 9.96 17.47 -0.28
C ALA A 156 9.01 17.30 -1.49
N MET A 157 8.58 16.07 -1.80
CA MET A 157 7.67 15.80 -2.91
C MET A 157 6.21 16.16 -2.59
N MET A 158 5.79 16.08 -1.33
CA MET A 158 4.44 16.51 -0.91
C MET A 158 4.26 18.04 -0.94
N ALA A 159 5.33 18.81 -0.76
CA ALA A 159 5.27 20.28 -0.83
C ALA A 159 5.01 20.79 -2.26
N ALA A 160 5.50 20.08 -3.29
CA ALA A 160 5.33 20.45 -4.69
C ALA A 160 3.92 20.13 -5.24
N LEU A 161 3.26 19.07 -4.74
CA LEU A 161 1.91 18.68 -5.17
C LEU A 161 0.81 19.61 -4.61
N MET A 162 1.04 20.20 -3.43
CA MET A 162 0.10 21.13 -2.79
C MET A 162 -0.02 22.47 -3.54
N THR A 163 0.98 22.87 -4.32
CA THR A 163 0.99 24.17 -5.01
C THR A 163 0.20 24.16 -6.33
N SER A 164 0.00 22.99 -6.94
CA SER A 164 -0.73 22.81 -8.22
C SER A 164 -2.26 22.78 -8.09
N GLY A 165 -2.82 22.61 -6.89
CA GLY A 165 -4.26 22.42 -6.69
C GLY A 165 -5.13 23.70 -6.69
N VAL A 166 -4.52 24.88 -6.59
CA VAL A 166 -5.24 26.12 -6.24
C VAL A 166 -5.89 26.82 -7.46
N VAL A 167 -5.47 26.50 -8.70
CA VAL A 167 -6.00 27.15 -9.91
C VAL A 167 -7.29 26.47 -10.45
N LEU A 168 -7.55 25.23 -10.06
CA LEU A 168 -8.75 24.45 -10.45
C LEU A 168 -10.04 24.85 -9.72
N LEU A 169 -9.95 25.65 -8.65
CA LEU A 169 -11.07 25.94 -7.75
C LEU A 169 -12.02 27.04 -8.24
N ARG A 170 -11.73 27.74 -9.35
CA ARG A 170 -12.50 28.93 -9.76
C ARG A 170 -13.60 28.71 -10.80
N THR A 171 -13.79 27.50 -11.33
CA THR A 171 -14.85 27.18 -12.32
C THR A 171 -16.00 26.32 -11.77
N SER A 172 -15.97 25.89 -10.49
CA SER A 172 -16.89 24.88 -9.94
C SER A 172 -18.18 25.41 -9.28
N GLN A 173 -18.39 26.72 -9.22
CA GLN A 173 -19.37 27.33 -8.29
C GLN A 173 -20.85 26.98 -8.60
N GLY A 174 -21.25 26.83 -9.88
CA GLY A 174 -22.61 26.42 -10.25
C GLY A 174 -22.87 24.90 -10.11
N VAL A 175 -21.82 24.08 -10.19
CA VAL A 175 -21.89 22.65 -9.87
C VAL A 175 -21.98 22.45 -8.35
N TRP A 176 -21.32 23.34 -7.61
CA TRP A 176 -21.26 23.34 -6.15
C TRP A 176 -22.60 23.65 -5.49
N GLU A 177 -23.34 24.67 -5.93
CA GLU A 177 -24.64 25.03 -5.33
C GLU A 177 -25.68 23.90 -5.42
N ALA A 178 -25.76 23.23 -6.57
CA ALA A 178 -26.67 22.09 -6.72
C ALA A 178 -26.12 20.81 -6.06
N HIS A 179 -24.80 20.68 -5.87
CA HIS A 179 -24.22 19.64 -5.01
C HIS A 179 -24.50 19.91 -3.52
N GLN A 180 -24.58 21.16 -3.10
CA GLN A 180 -24.92 21.52 -1.71
C GLN A 180 -26.35 21.11 -1.36
N GLU A 181 -27.31 21.23 -2.28
CA GLU A 181 -28.69 20.79 -2.03
C GLU A 181 -28.79 19.26 -1.93
N ASP A 182 -28.13 18.51 -2.83
CA ASP A 182 -28.03 17.05 -2.75
C ASP A 182 -27.38 16.62 -1.42
N HIS A 183 -26.29 17.30 -1.03
CA HIS A 183 -25.58 17.04 0.21
C HIS A 183 -26.45 17.33 1.44
N ALA A 184 -27.19 18.44 1.45
CA ALA A 184 -28.07 18.80 2.57
C ALA A 184 -29.16 17.75 2.82
N ARG A 185 -29.77 17.18 1.76
CA ARG A 185 -30.77 16.11 1.89
C ARG A 185 -30.18 14.80 2.39
N LEU A 186 -29.00 14.42 1.87
CA LEU A 186 -28.27 13.23 2.36
C LEU A 186 -27.85 13.40 3.82
N GLU A 187 -27.33 14.57 4.17
CA GLU A 187 -26.91 14.91 5.52
C GLU A 187 -28.08 14.87 6.49
N ALA A 188 -29.26 15.40 6.11
CA ALA A 188 -30.48 15.30 6.90
C ALA A 188 -30.89 13.83 7.16
N GLY A 189 -30.85 12.99 6.11
CA GLY A 189 -31.09 11.55 6.24
C GLY A 189 -30.07 10.85 7.15
N GLN A 190 -28.78 11.15 7.01
CA GLN A 190 -27.72 10.58 7.85
C GLN A 190 -27.82 11.04 9.31
N LYS A 191 -28.10 12.33 9.57
CA LYS A 191 -28.33 12.87 10.91
C LYS A 191 -29.51 12.18 11.59
N LEU A 192 -30.61 11.97 10.86
CA LEU A 192 -31.77 11.23 11.36
C LEU A 192 -31.40 9.80 11.76
N VAL A 193 -30.71 9.06 10.89
CA VAL A 193 -30.27 7.69 11.17
C VAL A 193 -29.33 7.65 12.39
N ARG A 194 -28.32 8.54 12.45
CA ARG A 194 -27.40 8.62 13.60
C ARG A 194 -28.14 8.92 14.90
N HIS A 195 -29.12 9.82 14.86
CA HIS A 195 -29.96 10.14 16.02
C HIS A 195 -30.74 8.92 16.52
N ILE A 196 -31.45 8.22 15.62
CA ILE A 196 -32.23 7.04 15.98
C ILE A 196 -31.31 5.93 16.51
N VAL A 197 -30.21 5.63 15.81
CA VAL A 197 -29.23 4.60 16.23
C VAL A 197 -28.68 4.90 17.62
N ARG A 198 -28.36 6.16 17.93
CA ARG A 198 -27.90 6.57 19.26
C ARG A 198 -28.95 6.28 20.32
N ARG A 199 -30.24 6.52 20.04
CA ARG A 199 -31.34 6.29 20.97
C ARG A 199 -31.68 4.81 21.13
N VAL A 200 -31.69 4.04 20.05
CA VAL A 200 -31.83 2.57 20.10
C VAL A 200 -30.73 1.95 20.96
N ARG A 201 -29.50 2.41 20.81
CA ARG A 201 -28.37 1.98 21.65
C ARG A 201 -28.59 2.30 23.12
N GLN A 202 -29.21 3.41 23.45
CA GLN A 202 -29.45 3.83 24.84
C GLN A 202 -30.74 3.25 25.44
N ALA A 203 -31.63 2.68 24.63
CA ALA A 203 -32.93 2.21 25.09
C ALA A 203 -32.81 1.04 26.05
N GLU A 204 -33.69 1.02 27.05
CA GLU A 204 -33.89 -0.12 27.92
C GLU A 204 -34.81 -1.15 27.26
N ALA A 205 -35.81 -0.76 26.49
CA ALA A 205 -36.67 -1.68 25.75
C ALA A 205 -37.28 -1.04 24.49
N VAL A 206 -37.72 -1.86 23.54
CA VAL A 206 -38.58 -1.41 22.44
C VAL A 206 -40.02 -1.53 22.92
N VAL A 207 -40.78 -0.43 22.88
CA VAL A 207 -42.18 -0.38 23.33
C VAL A 207 -43.13 -0.64 22.18
N ALA A 208 -42.81 -0.09 21.00
CA ALA A 208 -43.57 -0.31 19.78
C ALA A 208 -42.63 -0.16 18.57
N VAL A 209 -42.87 -0.94 17.52
CA VAL A 209 -42.20 -0.80 16.23
C VAL A 209 -43.21 -1.11 15.14
N SER A 210 -43.23 -0.32 14.07
CA SER A 210 -44.09 -0.58 12.92
C SER A 210 -43.72 -1.88 12.22
N ASP A 211 -44.69 -2.48 11.53
CA ASP A 211 -44.43 -3.61 10.64
C ASP A 211 -43.37 -3.26 9.58
N ALA A 212 -42.52 -4.24 9.22
CA ALA A 212 -41.41 -4.06 8.28
C ALA A 212 -41.85 -3.63 6.87
N SER A 213 -43.13 -3.81 6.49
CA SER A 213 -43.71 -3.33 5.25
C SER A 213 -44.16 -1.86 5.27
N ASN A 214 -44.24 -1.23 6.45
CA ASN A 214 -44.67 0.16 6.58
C ASN A 214 -43.54 1.12 6.16
N VAL A 215 -43.76 1.84 5.05
CA VAL A 215 -42.83 2.84 4.51
C VAL A 215 -42.84 4.18 5.27
N TYR A 216 -43.88 4.40 6.10
CA TYR A 216 -44.02 5.53 7.03
C TYR A 216 -43.95 5.00 8.47
N GLY A 217 -42.83 4.37 8.79
CA GLY A 217 -42.59 3.62 10.01
C GLY A 217 -42.71 4.48 11.27
N ASN A 218 -43.02 3.80 12.37
CA ASN A 218 -43.02 4.35 13.71
C ASN A 218 -42.17 3.48 14.64
N LEU A 219 -41.55 4.10 15.63
CA LEU A 219 -40.73 3.44 16.63
C LEU A 219 -40.93 4.13 17.97
N THR A 220 -41.16 3.37 19.02
CA THR A 220 -41.22 3.85 20.39
C THR A 220 -40.25 3.06 21.25
N LEU A 221 -39.35 3.75 21.95
CA LEU A 221 -38.34 3.16 22.82
C LEU A 221 -38.58 3.57 24.27
N LEU A 222 -38.46 2.63 25.20
CA LEU A 222 -38.37 2.89 26.63
C LEU A 222 -36.90 3.18 26.95
N MET A 223 -36.62 4.32 27.54
CA MET A 223 -35.28 4.71 27.94
C MET A 223 -35.04 4.39 29.43
N PRO A 224 -33.78 4.32 29.90
CA PRO A 224 -33.45 3.99 31.30
C PRO A 224 -34.01 4.99 32.34
N ASP A 225 -34.45 6.18 31.91
CA ASP A 225 -35.13 7.15 32.75
C ASP A 225 -36.64 6.87 32.92
N GLY A 226 -37.12 5.75 32.36
CA GLY A 226 -38.52 5.34 32.37
C GLY A 226 -39.40 6.07 31.35
N LYS A 227 -38.87 7.00 30.56
CA LYS A 227 -39.64 7.73 29.55
C LYS A 227 -39.68 6.98 28.23
N THR A 228 -40.78 7.17 27.50
CA THR A 228 -40.88 6.66 26.13
C THR A 228 -40.51 7.74 25.12
N TYR A 229 -39.77 7.39 24.08
CA TYR A 229 -39.44 8.30 22.97
C TYR A 229 -39.98 7.71 21.68
N ALA A 230 -40.75 8.51 20.93
CA ALA A 230 -41.44 8.09 19.73
C ALA A 230 -40.91 8.82 18.48
N TRP A 231 -40.75 8.07 17.40
CA TRP A 231 -40.53 8.56 16.04
C TRP A 231 -41.70 8.14 15.16
N ALA A 232 -42.19 9.05 14.32
CA ALA A 232 -43.21 8.74 13.31
C ALA A 232 -43.02 9.62 12.09
N GLN A 233 -43.12 9.05 10.89
CA GLN A 233 -43.13 9.85 9.66
C GLN A 233 -44.55 10.31 9.32
N THR A 234 -44.70 11.58 8.91
CA THR A 234 -45.95 12.16 8.41
C THR A 234 -45.66 12.94 7.13
N GLY A 235 -45.92 12.31 5.98
CA GLY A 235 -45.49 12.83 4.68
C GLY A 235 -43.97 12.90 4.59
N ASN A 236 -43.42 14.05 4.19
CA ASN A 236 -41.98 14.25 4.04
C ASN A 236 -41.28 14.71 5.33
N LEU A 237 -42.00 14.71 6.46
CA LEU A 237 -41.51 15.13 7.77
C LEU A 237 -41.39 13.91 8.68
N VAL A 238 -40.28 13.85 9.42
CA VAL A 238 -40.11 12.87 10.50
C VAL A 238 -40.30 13.58 11.82
N MET A 239 -41.30 13.14 12.58
CA MET A 239 -41.66 13.67 13.88
C MET A 239 -40.96 12.89 15.00
N TYR A 240 -40.62 13.57 16.10
CA TYR A 240 -39.95 13.05 17.29
C TYR A 240 -40.47 13.72 18.55
N GLY A 241 -40.60 12.96 19.64
CA GLY A 241 -40.91 13.53 20.95
C GLY A 241 -40.94 12.48 22.06
N ALA A 242 -40.97 12.93 23.30
CA ALA A 242 -41.24 12.08 24.44
C ALA A 242 -42.74 11.74 24.48
N ASP A 243 -43.06 10.48 24.68
CA ASP A 243 -44.39 9.85 24.71
C ASP A 243 -45.19 9.91 23.40
N THR A 244 -45.08 11.00 22.64
CA THR A 244 -45.69 11.16 21.31
C THR A 244 -44.75 11.89 20.35
N ALA A 245 -44.77 11.49 19.08
CA ALA A 245 -43.94 12.07 18.03
C ALA A 245 -44.55 13.42 17.54
N SER A 246 -44.24 14.50 18.25
CA SER A 246 -44.91 15.81 18.08
C SER A 246 -44.06 16.93 17.49
N ASN A 247 -42.73 16.80 17.44
CA ASN A 247 -41.82 17.83 16.91
C ASN A 247 -41.13 17.38 15.63
N VAL A 248 -40.96 18.27 14.64
CA VAL A 248 -40.23 17.95 13.41
C VAL A 248 -38.73 17.75 13.71
N LEU A 249 -38.21 16.56 13.43
CA LEU A 249 -36.79 16.21 13.57
C LEU A 249 -36.02 16.33 12.26
N ALA A 250 -36.62 15.92 11.15
CA ALA A 250 -36.04 15.98 9.81
C ALA A 250 -37.12 16.25 8.75
N GLN A 251 -36.71 16.85 7.64
CA GLN A 251 -37.55 17.16 6.49
C GLN A 251 -36.96 16.55 5.21
N ASN A 252 -37.73 16.49 4.14
CA ASN A 252 -37.34 15.92 2.84
C ASN A 252 -36.93 14.44 2.93
N ILE A 253 -37.64 13.68 3.78
CA ILE A 253 -37.48 12.23 3.90
C ILE A 253 -38.66 11.57 3.17
N ASP A 254 -38.40 10.77 2.14
CA ASP A 254 -39.47 10.12 1.37
C ASP A 254 -40.04 8.93 2.13
N THR A 255 -39.16 8.09 2.69
CA THR A 255 -39.57 6.92 3.49
C THR A 255 -38.65 6.72 4.68
N LEU A 256 -39.22 6.36 5.82
CA LEU A 256 -38.55 5.94 7.05
C LEU A 256 -39.13 4.59 7.45
N ARG A 257 -38.32 3.53 7.38
CA ARG A 257 -38.76 2.17 7.68
C ARG A 257 -37.92 1.58 8.81
N PHE A 258 -38.58 0.90 9.73
CA PHE A 258 -37.95 0.16 10.82
C PHE A 258 -38.16 -1.34 10.62
N ILE A 259 -37.11 -2.12 10.85
CA ILE A 259 -37.18 -3.59 10.89
C ILE A 259 -36.55 -4.01 12.21
N ALA A 260 -37.33 -4.61 13.10
CA ALA A 260 -36.81 -5.18 14.32
C ALA A 260 -36.39 -6.64 14.09
N PHE A 261 -35.30 -7.05 14.71
CA PHE A 261 -34.81 -8.42 14.72
C PHE A 261 -34.67 -8.93 16.14
N GLU A 262 -34.79 -10.24 16.29
CA GLU A 262 -34.55 -10.95 17.54
C GLU A 262 -33.07 -10.91 17.96
N ALA A 263 -32.73 -11.61 19.04
CA ALA A 263 -31.37 -11.70 19.58
C ALA A 263 -30.35 -12.28 18.60
N ASP A 264 -30.81 -13.04 17.59
CA ASP A 264 -29.97 -13.59 16.53
C ASP A 264 -29.53 -12.54 15.48
N GLY A 265 -30.18 -11.38 15.46
CA GLY A 265 -29.93 -10.30 14.48
C GLY A 265 -30.38 -10.63 13.06
N THR A 266 -31.12 -11.73 12.84
CA THR A 266 -31.55 -12.20 11.50
C THR A 266 -33.04 -12.49 11.41
N THR A 267 -33.69 -12.94 12.49
CA THR A 267 -35.12 -13.23 12.51
C THR A 267 -35.90 -11.93 12.71
N ILE A 268 -36.66 -11.51 11.69
CA ILE A 268 -37.51 -10.30 11.76
C ILE A 268 -38.64 -10.56 12.75
N THR A 269 -38.87 -9.63 13.66
CA THR A 269 -39.95 -9.71 14.66
C THR A 269 -40.79 -8.44 14.69
N THR A 270 -42.09 -8.60 14.93
CA THR A 270 -43.02 -7.50 15.21
C THR A 270 -43.32 -7.38 16.70
N ASP A 271 -42.85 -8.32 17.51
CA ASP A 271 -43.00 -8.29 18.97
C ASP A 271 -41.92 -7.37 19.58
N PRO A 272 -42.29 -6.21 20.17
CA PRO A 272 -41.34 -5.29 20.76
C PRO A 272 -40.52 -5.91 21.90
N ALA A 273 -41.05 -6.91 22.61
CA ALA A 273 -40.34 -7.57 23.70
C ALA A 273 -39.13 -8.38 23.19
N ASN A 274 -39.22 -8.94 21.98
CA ASN A 274 -38.18 -9.77 21.39
C ASN A 274 -37.18 -8.97 20.54
N ALA A 275 -37.49 -7.71 20.21
CA ALA A 275 -36.63 -6.85 19.42
C ALA A 275 -35.31 -6.49 20.15
N GLN A 276 -34.19 -7.11 19.75
CA GLN A 276 -32.86 -6.83 20.28
C GLN A 276 -32.01 -5.93 19.38
N SER A 277 -32.32 -5.92 18.09
CA SER A 277 -31.70 -5.01 17.13
C SER A 277 -32.74 -4.41 16.19
N ILE A 278 -32.46 -3.19 15.73
CA ILE A 278 -33.35 -2.43 14.84
C ILE A 278 -32.53 -1.95 13.65
N GLN A 279 -33.00 -2.28 12.45
CA GLN A 279 -32.53 -1.67 11.21
C GLN A 279 -33.42 -0.49 10.85
N CYS A 280 -32.79 0.68 10.75
CA CYS A 280 -33.42 1.90 10.26
C CYS A 280 -33.03 2.09 8.79
N ILE A 281 -34.03 2.24 7.92
CA ILE A 281 -33.87 2.47 6.49
C ILE A 281 -34.53 3.80 6.15
N VAL A 282 -33.75 4.76 5.65
CA VAL A 282 -34.20 6.08 5.24
C VAL A 282 -33.98 6.25 3.75
N THR A 283 -34.99 6.69 3.01
CA THR A 283 -34.87 7.00 1.58
C THR A 283 -35.06 8.51 1.37
N VAL A 284 -34.16 9.10 0.57
CA VAL A 284 -34.22 10.51 0.16
C VAL A 284 -34.07 10.64 -1.36
N THR A 285 -34.86 11.50 -1.97
CA THR A 285 -34.86 11.81 -3.40
C THR A 285 -33.94 12.99 -3.63
N LEU A 286 -32.90 12.76 -4.43
CA LEU A 286 -31.98 13.82 -4.82
C LEU A 286 -32.63 14.72 -5.89
N PRO A 287 -32.52 16.05 -5.78
CA PRO A 287 -33.04 16.97 -6.79
C PRO A 287 -32.33 16.84 -8.15
N ARG A 288 -31.07 16.38 -8.20
CA ARG A 288 -30.38 16.03 -9.46
C ARG A 288 -30.67 14.59 -9.92
N GLY A 289 -30.56 14.36 -11.24
CA GLY A 289 -30.56 13.00 -11.80
C GLY A 289 -31.93 12.35 -11.99
N SER A 290 -32.95 13.09 -12.43
CA SER A 290 -34.34 12.59 -12.65
C SER A 290 -35.05 12.04 -11.41
N GLY A 291 -34.64 12.47 -10.21
CA GLY A 291 -35.23 12.01 -8.94
C GLY A 291 -34.61 10.69 -8.45
N GLU A 292 -33.28 10.56 -8.52
CA GLU A 292 -32.58 9.37 -8.04
C GLU A 292 -32.83 9.18 -6.53
N LEU A 293 -33.32 7.99 -6.16
CA LEU A 293 -33.55 7.61 -4.76
C LEU A 293 -32.25 7.11 -4.12
N ARG A 294 -31.86 7.71 -3.00
CA ARG A 294 -30.75 7.25 -2.15
C ARG A 294 -31.29 6.60 -0.90
N VAL A 295 -30.83 5.38 -0.62
CA VAL A 295 -31.24 4.60 0.54
C VAL A 295 -30.09 4.54 1.54
N ILE A 296 -30.31 5.06 2.74
CA ILE A 296 -29.39 5.02 3.88
C ILE A 296 -29.88 3.93 4.84
N ARG A 297 -29.02 2.96 5.17
CA ARG A 297 -29.34 1.87 6.10
C ARG A 297 -28.39 1.90 7.28
N SER A 298 -28.91 1.70 8.48
CA SER A 298 -28.08 1.44 9.65
C SER A 298 -28.73 0.41 10.56
N HIS A 299 -27.90 -0.40 11.20
CA HIS A 299 -28.31 -1.42 12.15
C HIS A 299 -27.84 -1.05 13.56
N ALA A 300 -28.71 -1.16 14.56
CA ALA A 300 -28.41 -0.78 15.93
C ALA A 300 -28.87 -1.86 16.92
N TRP A 301 -27.96 -2.26 17.81
CA TRP A 301 -28.22 -3.16 18.95
C TRP A 301 -28.43 -2.36 20.24
N ARG A 302 -29.28 -2.86 21.14
CA ARG A 302 -29.54 -2.29 22.48
C ARG A 302 -28.34 -2.47 23.44
N ARG A 303 -27.87 -1.43 24.17
CA ARG A 303 -26.61 -1.44 24.98
C ARG A 303 -26.77 -1.85 26.46
N ILE A 304 -26.90 -3.14 26.76
CA ILE A 304 -26.58 -3.63 28.13
C ILE A 304 -25.09 -4.04 28.26
N GLY A 305 -24.32 -4.16 27.15
CA GLY A 305 -22.93 -4.65 27.18
C GLY A 305 -21.78 -3.71 26.76
N GLN A 306 -22.02 -2.45 26.37
CA GLN A 306 -20.97 -1.64 25.68
C GLN A 306 -20.05 -0.80 26.59
N TRP A 307 -20.45 -0.45 27.81
CA TRP A 307 -19.62 0.36 28.73
C TRP A 307 -18.54 -0.46 29.44
N SER A 308 -18.85 -1.71 29.79
CA SER A 308 -17.84 -2.67 30.22
C SER A 308 -16.86 -2.96 29.09
N ALA A 309 -17.35 -3.08 27.84
CA ALA A 309 -16.50 -3.28 26.68
C ALA A 309 -15.50 -2.13 26.48
N LEU A 310 -15.92 -0.86 26.53
CA LEU A 310 -15.00 0.28 26.34
C LEU A 310 -13.95 0.40 27.45
N ARG A 311 -14.35 0.24 28.72
CA ARG A 311 -13.42 0.24 29.85
C ARG A 311 -12.42 -0.91 29.73
N ASN A 312 -12.91 -2.11 29.38
CA ASN A 312 -12.06 -3.26 29.14
C ASN A 312 -11.13 -3.07 27.95
N THR A 313 -11.54 -2.35 26.90
CA THR A 313 -10.68 -2.03 25.74
C THR A 313 -9.56 -1.07 26.14
N ILE A 314 -9.86 -0.01 26.90
CA ILE A 314 -8.83 0.94 27.36
C ILE A 314 -7.82 0.26 28.30
N ASP A 315 -8.32 -0.52 29.27
CA ASP A 315 -7.46 -1.27 30.18
C ASP A 315 -6.66 -2.36 29.42
N TYR A 316 -7.23 -2.97 28.38
CA TYR A 316 -6.57 -3.94 27.51
C TYR A 316 -5.40 -3.32 26.72
N GLU A 317 -5.62 -2.18 26.08
CA GLU A 317 -4.56 -1.48 25.34
C GLU A 317 -3.45 -1.04 26.28
N ARG A 318 -3.81 -0.48 27.45
CA ARG A 318 -2.83 -0.09 28.47
C ARG A 318 -2.00 -1.28 28.98
N ALA A 319 -2.62 -2.41 29.29
CA ALA A 319 -1.92 -3.62 29.72
C ALA A 319 -0.95 -4.14 28.63
N THR A 320 -1.33 -4.02 27.34
CA THR A 320 -0.49 -4.43 26.21
C THR A 320 0.77 -3.56 26.09
N TYR A 321 0.63 -2.24 26.17
CA TYR A 321 1.77 -1.32 26.15
C TYR A 321 2.70 -1.52 27.36
N LEU A 322 2.13 -1.81 28.54
CA LEU A 322 2.89 -2.13 29.74
C LEU A 322 3.68 -3.44 29.59
N ALA A 323 3.08 -4.49 29.01
CA ALA A 323 3.78 -5.74 28.74
C ALA A 323 4.97 -5.50 27.79
N GLY A 324 4.77 -4.69 26.74
CA GLY A 324 5.84 -4.26 25.84
C GLY A 324 6.97 -3.51 26.56
N ALA A 325 6.63 -2.58 27.46
CA ALA A 325 7.61 -1.87 28.28
C ALA A 325 8.47 -2.81 29.14
N GLY A 326 7.90 -3.90 29.65
CA GLY A 326 8.65 -4.94 30.34
C GLY A 326 9.66 -5.67 29.47
N VAL A 327 9.26 -6.02 28.24
CA VAL A 327 10.17 -6.65 27.27
C VAL A 327 11.33 -5.73 26.93
N TYR A 328 11.08 -4.45 26.61
CA TYR A 328 12.14 -3.51 26.26
C TYR A 328 13.11 -3.25 27.43
N HIS A 329 12.62 -3.19 28.67
CA HIS A 329 13.48 -3.07 29.85
C HIS A 329 14.42 -4.28 29.96
N CYS A 330 13.91 -5.51 29.84
CA CYS A 330 14.77 -6.70 29.83
C CYS A 330 15.79 -6.70 28.70
N LEU A 331 15.41 -6.24 27.49
CA LEU A 331 16.34 -6.16 26.36
C LEU A 331 17.49 -5.18 26.62
N ALA A 332 17.19 -4.01 27.22
CA ALA A 332 18.22 -3.04 27.59
C ALA A 332 19.22 -3.60 28.62
N GLU A 333 18.72 -4.33 29.64
CA GLU A 333 19.59 -4.99 30.62
C GLU A 333 20.44 -6.11 30.00
N LEU A 334 19.85 -6.93 29.12
CA LEU A 334 20.55 -7.99 28.38
C LEU A 334 21.59 -7.46 27.40
N GLU A 335 21.38 -6.28 26.83
CA GLU A 335 22.34 -5.62 25.93
C GLU A 335 23.58 -5.14 26.69
N ASN A 336 23.40 -4.60 27.91
CA ASN A 336 24.51 -4.22 28.78
C ASN A 336 25.27 -5.41 29.34
N ASP A 337 24.54 -6.39 29.83
CA ASP A 337 25.06 -7.59 30.45
C ASP A 337 24.36 -8.81 29.84
N PRO A 338 24.97 -9.45 28.82
CA PRO A 338 24.43 -10.66 28.22
C PRO A 338 24.23 -11.82 29.21
N SER A 339 24.82 -11.76 30.41
CA SER A 339 24.63 -12.73 31.49
C SER A 339 23.48 -12.39 32.46
N TRP A 340 22.82 -11.25 32.28
CA TRP A 340 21.69 -10.82 33.12
C TRP A 340 20.48 -11.75 32.98
N ARG A 341 19.93 -12.23 34.11
CA ARG A 341 18.82 -13.21 34.15
C ARG A 341 17.78 -12.91 35.23
N THR A 342 17.89 -11.81 35.95
CA THR A 342 17.05 -11.57 37.14
C THR A 342 15.60 -11.23 36.79
N GLY A 343 15.31 -10.87 35.53
CA GLY A 343 14.02 -10.32 35.15
C GLY A 343 13.80 -8.92 35.70
N VAL A 344 12.70 -8.30 35.30
CA VAL A 344 12.23 -7.03 35.82
C VAL A 344 11.09 -7.30 36.80
N SER A 345 11.31 -6.99 38.08
CA SER A 345 10.25 -7.02 39.10
C SER A 345 9.12 -6.06 38.76
N LYS A 346 7.95 -6.20 39.39
CA LYS A 346 6.81 -5.31 39.18
C LYS A 346 7.19 -3.83 39.41
N ILE A 347 7.15 -3.03 38.36
CA ILE A 347 7.40 -1.59 38.37
C ILE A 347 6.14 -0.86 37.90
N GLU A 348 5.71 0.14 38.66
CA GLU A 348 4.61 1.01 38.26
C GLU A 348 5.04 1.97 37.15
N PHE A 349 4.25 2.09 36.08
CA PHE A 349 4.56 2.93 34.93
C PHE A 349 3.30 3.44 34.20
N PRO A 350 3.18 4.75 33.94
CA PRO A 350 3.93 5.83 34.59
C PRO A 350 3.81 5.77 36.12
N PRO A 351 4.77 6.34 36.87
CA PRO A 351 4.65 6.47 38.33
C PRO A 351 3.34 7.17 38.71
N GLY A 352 2.56 6.58 39.62
CA GLY A 352 1.28 7.11 40.08
C GLY A 352 0.06 6.77 39.20
N SER A 353 0.23 5.98 38.13
CA SER A 353 -0.87 5.58 37.24
C SER A 353 -1.66 4.35 37.70
N GLY A 354 -1.13 3.56 38.65
CA GLY A 354 -1.63 2.25 39.04
C GLY A 354 -1.36 1.12 38.02
N GLY A 355 -0.83 1.42 36.84
CA GLY A 355 -0.41 0.43 35.85
C GLY A 355 0.94 -0.16 36.22
N ILE A 356 1.09 -1.48 36.18
CA ILE A 356 2.35 -2.17 36.48
C ILE A 356 2.82 -2.97 35.29
N TYR A 357 4.13 -3.02 35.09
CA TYR A 357 4.77 -3.99 34.21
C TYR A 357 5.82 -4.80 34.96
N ALA A 358 6.02 -6.04 34.53
CA ALA A 358 7.08 -6.92 34.96
C ALA A 358 7.58 -7.69 33.73
N ALA A 359 8.76 -8.29 33.83
CA ALA A 359 9.22 -9.21 32.79
C ALA A 359 10.04 -10.33 33.40
N GLU A 360 9.79 -11.55 32.96
CA GLU A 360 10.58 -12.72 33.37
C GLU A 360 11.54 -13.08 32.26
N VAL A 361 12.77 -13.38 32.64
CA VAL A 361 13.80 -13.87 31.73
C VAL A 361 14.03 -15.35 32.00
N SER A 362 13.85 -16.17 30.99
CA SER A 362 14.12 -17.61 31.05
C SER A 362 15.15 -17.97 29.99
N GLU A 363 16.17 -18.72 30.40
CA GLU A 363 17.22 -19.19 29.50
C GLU A 363 16.81 -20.52 28.88
N VAL A 364 16.96 -20.61 27.56
CA VAL A 364 16.83 -21.85 26.80
C VAL A 364 18.23 -22.31 26.44
N GLU A 365 18.41 -23.63 26.26
CA GLU A 365 19.66 -24.21 25.76
C GLU A 365 20.14 -23.46 24.49
N ASN A 366 21.46 -23.30 24.34
CA ASN A 366 22.15 -22.56 23.26
C ASN A 366 22.21 -21.02 23.40
N GLY A 367 22.09 -20.48 24.62
CA GLY A 367 22.26 -19.03 24.86
C GLY A 367 21.13 -18.17 24.30
N THR A 368 19.97 -18.77 24.04
CA THR A 368 18.75 -18.04 23.66
C THR A 368 18.00 -17.66 24.92
N VAL A 369 17.68 -16.37 25.05
CA VAL A 369 17.01 -15.82 26.21
C VAL A 369 15.57 -15.46 25.84
N ILE A 370 14.59 -16.11 26.46
CA ILE A 370 13.17 -15.80 26.30
C ILE A 370 12.77 -14.77 27.35
N VAL A 371 12.31 -13.62 26.88
CA VAL A 371 11.76 -12.55 27.71
C VAL A 371 10.24 -12.58 27.63
N THR A 372 9.57 -12.75 28.77
CA THR A 372 8.10 -12.69 28.85
C THR A 372 7.67 -11.44 29.62
N GLY A 373 7.20 -10.41 28.92
CA GLY A 373 6.63 -9.22 29.53
C GLY A 373 5.20 -9.45 30.03
N THR A 374 4.89 -8.96 31.22
CA THR A 374 3.55 -8.95 31.81
C THR A 374 3.17 -7.51 32.11
N GLY A 375 2.08 -7.01 31.52
CA GLY A 375 1.50 -5.72 31.85
C GLY A 375 0.15 -5.92 32.53
N ALA A 376 -0.12 -5.15 33.57
CA ALA A 376 -1.43 -5.09 34.20
C ALA A 376 -1.90 -3.63 34.29
N ALA A 377 -3.11 -3.40 33.81
CA ALA A 377 -3.86 -2.18 34.00
C ALA A 377 -5.23 -2.58 34.55
N GLY A 378 -5.55 -2.15 35.77
CA GLY A 378 -6.69 -2.68 36.51
C GLY A 378 -6.46 -4.14 36.96
N GLU A 379 -7.46 -5.01 36.80
CA GLU A 379 -7.43 -6.42 37.26
C GLU A 379 -7.07 -7.44 36.18
N VAL A 380 -6.77 -7.02 34.94
CA VAL A 380 -6.68 -7.93 33.80
C VAL A 380 -5.23 -8.29 33.45
N VAL A 381 -4.89 -9.58 33.53
CA VAL A 381 -3.67 -10.18 32.96
C VAL A 381 -4.10 -11.35 32.07
N ARG A 382 -3.71 -11.36 30.79
CA ARG A 382 -4.03 -12.43 29.83
C ARG A 382 -2.78 -12.95 29.15
N ARG A 383 -2.60 -14.27 29.17
CA ARG A 383 -1.62 -14.98 28.35
C ARG A 383 -2.39 -15.94 27.44
N LEU A 384 -2.29 -15.73 26.14
CA LEU A 384 -2.87 -16.58 25.12
C LEU A 384 -1.77 -17.45 24.53
N GLN A 385 -2.04 -18.75 24.44
CA GLN A 385 -1.20 -19.67 23.72
C GLN A 385 -2.07 -20.47 22.76
N VAL A 386 -1.57 -20.63 21.54
CA VAL A 386 -2.31 -21.23 20.45
C VAL A 386 -1.47 -22.36 19.90
N THR A 387 -2.06 -23.54 19.85
CA THR A 387 -1.45 -24.69 19.19
C THR A 387 -2.37 -25.23 18.11
N VAL A 388 -1.81 -25.57 16.95
CA VAL A 388 -2.53 -26.20 15.85
C VAL A 388 -1.87 -27.54 15.52
N GLU A 389 -2.60 -28.63 15.71
CA GLU A 389 -2.20 -29.92 15.20
C GLU A 389 -2.60 -30.06 13.73
N VAL A 390 -1.65 -30.43 12.88
CA VAL A 390 -1.86 -30.73 11.47
C VAL A 390 -1.90 -32.25 11.30
N THR A 391 -3.09 -32.78 11.02
CA THR A 391 -3.29 -34.20 10.68
C THR A 391 -3.50 -34.38 9.19
N TYR A 392 -3.61 -35.64 8.74
CA TYR A 392 -3.73 -35.95 7.32
C TYR A 392 -4.85 -35.16 6.62
N ALA A 393 -6.04 -35.01 7.21
CA ALA A 393 -7.14 -34.25 6.59
C ALA A 393 -7.72 -33.13 7.45
N SER A 394 -7.32 -32.99 8.71
CA SER A 394 -7.92 -32.02 9.63
C SER A 394 -6.85 -31.18 10.34
N LEU A 395 -7.23 -29.97 10.72
CA LEU A 395 -6.50 -29.10 11.62
C LEU A 395 -7.23 -29.08 12.96
N HIS A 396 -6.55 -29.38 14.06
CA HIS A 396 -7.10 -29.30 15.40
C HIS A 396 -6.41 -28.17 16.15
N ALA A 397 -7.13 -27.07 16.36
CA ALA A 397 -6.63 -25.92 17.10
C ALA A 397 -7.01 -26.01 18.58
N CYS A 398 -6.12 -25.53 19.43
CA CYS A 398 -6.29 -25.42 20.86
C CYS A 398 -5.75 -24.06 21.32
N ILE A 399 -6.62 -23.26 21.93
CA ILE A 399 -6.25 -22.02 22.60
C ILE A 399 -6.29 -22.26 24.09
N SER A 400 -5.22 -21.92 24.79
CA SER A 400 -5.24 -21.83 26.24
C SER A 400 -5.15 -20.37 26.66
N GLU A 401 -6.13 -19.93 27.45
CA GLU A 401 -6.16 -18.65 28.12
C GLU A 401 -5.92 -18.84 29.62
N GLN A 402 -4.86 -18.24 30.14
CA GLN A 402 -4.62 -18.21 31.57
C GLN A 402 -5.46 -17.10 32.22
N ARG A 403 -6.41 -17.49 33.09
CA ARG A 403 -7.26 -16.56 33.84
C ARG A 403 -6.55 -16.04 35.10
N PRO A 404 -6.97 -14.88 35.64
CA PRO A 404 -6.55 -14.42 36.97
C PRO A 404 -6.91 -15.49 38.01
N GLY A 405 -5.91 -16.09 38.64
CA GLY A 405 -6.08 -17.26 39.54
C GLY A 405 -5.31 -18.50 39.10
N GLY A 406 -4.73 -18.50 37.88
CA GLY A 406 -3.92 -19.61 37.39
C GLY A 406 -4.73 -20.73 36.73
N GLU A 407 -6.05 -20.67 36.76
CA GLU A 407 -6.92 -21.56 35.98
C GLU A 407 -6.62 -21.40 34.49
N LEU A 408 -6.55 -22.54 33.78
CA LEU A 408 -6.40 -22.56 32.32
C LEU A 408 -7.76 -22.83 31.71
N GLN A 409 -8.29 -21.85 30.98
CA GLN A 409 -9.40 -22.11 30.08
C GLN A 409 -8.83 -22.59 28.76
N VAL A 410 -9.30 -23.73 28.29
CA VAL A 410 -8.86 -24.34 27.04
C VAL A 410 -10.06 -24.49 26.12
N SER A 411 -9.97 -23.82 24.97
CA SER A 411 -10.96 -23.90 23.90
C SER A 411 -10.34 -24.61 22.71
N THR A 412 -11.07 -25.55 22.09
CA THR A 412 -10.58 -26.33 20.96
C THR A 412 -11.52 -26.22 19.77
N GLU A 413 -10.97 -26.23 18.56
CA GLU A 413 -11.73 -26.22 17.31
C GLU A 413 -11.09 -27.18 16.31
N SER A 414 -11.90 -27.80 15.46
CA SER A 414 -11.42 -28.70 14.40
C SER A 414 -11.95 -28.25 13.05
N VAL A 415 -11.07 -28.18 12.05
CA VAL A 415 -11.42 -27.81 10.68
C VAL A 415 -10.84 -28.84 9.72
N THR A 416 -11.70 -29.46 8.91
CA THR A 416 -11.24 -30.33 7.82
C THR A 416 -10.62 -29.47 6.72
N TRP A 417 -9.37 -29.74 6.37
CA TRP A 417 -8.67 -29.00 5.33
C TRP A 417 -8.63 -29.74 4.00
N ARG A 418 -8.48 -31.07 4.04
CA ARG A 418 -8.31 -31.86 2.82
C ARG A 418 -9.66 -32.18 2.18
N ASN A 419 -9.87 -31.65 0.98
CA ASN A 419 -11.08 -31.91 0.20
C ASN A 419 -10.77 -32.79 -1.01
N ALA A 420 -9.93 -32.30 -1.93
CA ALA A 420 -9.55 -32.99 -3.16
C ALA A 420 -8.04 -33.28 -3.25
N SER A 421 -7.20 -32.67 -2.40
CA SER A 421 -5.75 -32.86 -2.48
C SER A 421 -5.28 -34.27 -2.09
N VAL A 422 -4.47 -34.86 -2.97
CA VAL A 422 -3.84 -36.18 -2.75
C VAL A 422 -2.69 -36.07 -1.73
N SER A 423 -1.98 -34.95 -1.73
CA SER A 423 -0.81 -34.71 -0.89
C SER A 423 -0.70 -33.25 -0.46
N LEU A 424 -0.15 -33.02 0.72
CA LEU A 424 0.14 -31.68 1.23
C LEU A 424 1.23 -30.94 0.42
N ASP A 425 2.09 -31.66 -0.33
CA ASP A 425 3.14 -31.06 -1.18
C ASP A 425 2.60 -30.46 -2.49
N SER A 426 1.35 -30.76 -2.88
CA SER A 426 0.76 -30.19 -4.09
C SER A 426 0.29 -28.77 -3.86
N ASP A 427 0.23 -27.95 -4.92
CA ASP A 427 -0.29 -26.58 -4.81
C ASP A 427 -1.76 -26.54 -4.40
N THR A 428 -2.54 -27.54 -4.81
CA THR A 428 -3.90 -27.75 -4.31
C THR A 428 -3.93 -28.03 -2.82
N GLY A 429 -3.00 -28.85 -2.30
CA GLY A 429 -2.84 -29.10 -0.88
C GLY A 429 -2.48 -27.83 -0.10
N LEU A 430 -1.58 -26.99 -0.65
CA LEU A 430 -1.25 -25.69 -0.07
C LEU A 430 -2.46 -24.74 -0.02
N GLN A 431 -3.26 -24.68 -1.08
CA GLN A 431 -4.46 -23.84 -1.10
C GLN A 431 -5.50 -24.30 -0.08
N GLU A 432 -5.77 -25.61 -0.05
CA GLU A 432 -6.71 -26.24 0.87
C GLU A 432 -6.30 -26.02 2.34
N ILE A 433 -5.04 -26.29 2.70
CA ILE A 433 -4.56 -26.06 4.07
C ILE A 433 -4.51 -24.57 4.42
N THR A 434 -4.18 -23.68 3.47
CA THR A 434 -4.23 -22.22 3.70
C THR A 434 -5.67 -21.77 3.98
N ALA A 435 -6.65 -22.30 3.27
CA ALA A 435 -8.06 -21.97 3.50
C ALA A 435 -8.51 -22.41 4.89
N ALA A 436 -8.12 -23.61 5.33
CA ALA A 436 -8.42 -24.10 6.67
C ALA A 436 -7.73 -23.28 7.78
N PHE A 437 -6.46 -22.90 7.59
CA PHE A 437 -5.77 -21.98 8.51
C PHE A 437 -6.45 -20.61 8.56
N LYS A 438 -6.92 -20.07 7.43
CA LYS A 438 -7.69 -18.82 7.41
C LYS A 438 -9.03 -18.94 8.14
N GLN A 439 -9.71 -20.07 7.98
CA GLN A 439 -10.94 -20.36 8.71
C GLN A 439 -10.68 -20.38 10.22
N LEU A 440 -9.65 -21.12 10.67
CA LEU A 440 -9.23 -21.14 12.07
C LEU A 440 -8.82 -19.75 12.57
N ALA A 441 -8.05 -19.00 11.80
CA ALA A 441 -7.64 -17.65 12.19
C ALA A 441 -8.83 -16.71 12.33
N SER A 442 -9.86 -16.87 11.50
CA SER A 442 -11.09 -16.09 11.59
C SER A 442 -11.98 -16.51 12.76
N SER A 443 -12.17 -17.80 12.99
CA SER A 443 -13.05 -18.31 14.07
C SER A 443 -12.45 -18.05 15.45
N LEU A 444 -11.14 -18.24 15.58
CA LEU A 444 -10.39 -18.12 16.84
C LEU A 444 -9.67 -16.78 17.02
N LYS A 445 -9.80 -15.86 16.06
CA LYS A 445 -9.18 -14.51 16.07
C LYS A 445 -7.64 -14.57 16.20
N LEU A 446 -6.99 -15.41 15.40
CA LEU A 446 -5.55 -15.69 15.48
C LEU A 446 -4.67 -14.77 14.60
N TYR A 447 -5.21 -13.69 14.05
CA TYR A 447 -4.43 -12.76 13.23
C TYR A 447 -3.30 -12.13 14.05
N ASN A 448 -2.09 -12.16 13.49
CA ASN A 448 -0.81 -11.77 14.09
C ASN A 448 -0.44 -12.52 15.38
N GLN A 449 -1.10 -13.65 15.70
CA GLN A 449 -0.76 -14.45 16.85
C GLN A 449 0.39 -15.41 16.56
N THR A 450 1.16 -15.69 17.60
CA THR A 450 2.21 -16.71 17.55
C THR A 450 1.59 -18.08 17.83
N VAL A 451 1.82 -19.03 16.93
CA VAL A 451 1.23 -20.37 16.98
C VAL A 451 2.32 -21.43 17.08
N GLN A 452 2.07 -22.41 17.94
CA GLN A 452 2.79 -23.68 17.95
C GLN A 452 2.08 -24.64 17.00
N ILE A 453 2.85 -25.45 16.26
CA ILE A 453 2.31 -26.45 15.35
C ILE A 453 2.75 -27.84 15.81
N SER A 454 1.81 -28.77 15.85
CA SER A 454 2.11 -30.19 16.09
C SER A 454 1.83 -30.98 14.82
N LEU A 455 2.78 -31.80 14.36
CA LEU A 455 2.63 -32.61 13.16
C LEU A 455 2.31 -34.05 13.51
N SER A 456 1.25 -34.61 12.92
CA SER A 456 0.92 -36.02 13.10
C SER A 456 2.00 -36.94 12.52
N GLY A 457 1.95 -38.22 12.90
CA GLY A 457 2.80 -39.25 12.32
C GLY A 457 2.69 -39.43 10.81
N ASP A 458 1.67 -38.89 10.18
CA ASP A 458 1.53 -38.90 8.72
C ASP A 458 2.59 -38.00 8.05
N PHE A 459 3.11 -36.99 8.77
CA PHE A 459 4.04 -36.01 8.24
C PHE A 459 5.42 -36.05 8.88
N CYS A 460 5.56 -36.57 10.09
CA CYS A 460 6.85 -36.69 10.77
C CYS A 460 7.09 -38.10 11.29
N VAL A 461 8.35 -38.46 11.53
CA VAL A 461 8.78 -39.69 12.20
C VAL A 461 9.61 -39.30 13.42
N THR A 462 9.28 -39.84 14.60
CA THR A 462 10.08 -39.62 15.81
C THR A 462 10.89 -40.86 16.14
N ARG A 463 12.10 -40.64 16.66
CA ARG A 463 13.00 -41.68 17.15
C ARG A 463 13.48 -41.29 18.53
N VAL A 464 13.51 -42.27 19.41
CA VAL A 464 13.98 -42.12 20.77
C VAL A 464 15.29 -42.87 20.90
N VAL A 465 16.30 -42.19 21.43
CA VAL A 465 17.62 -42.75 21.70
C VAL A 465 17.91 -42.58 23.19
N THR A 466 18.38 -43.62 23.86
CA THR A 466 18.75 -43.54 25.27
C THR A 466 20.00 -44.37 25.49
N GLY A 467 21.00 -43.81 26.16
CA GLY A 467 22.30 -44.45 26.32
C GLY A 467 23.31 -43.48 26.92
N LYS A 468 24.61 -43.80 26.81
CA LYS A 468 25.65 -42.85 27.24
C LYS A 468 25.70 -41.63 26.33
N SER A 469 26.15 -40.48 26.83
CA SER A 469 26.17 -39.23 26.05
C SER A 469 26.82 -39.38 24.66
N ASP A 470 27.96 -40.08 24.57
CA ASP A 470 28.63 -40.29 23.29
C ASP A 470 27.89 -41.29 22.38
N GLU A 471 27.33 -42.35 22.96
CA GLU A 471 26.50 -43.34 22.23
C GLU A 471 25.23 -42.67 21.68
N VAL A 472 24.61 -41.78 22.45
CA VAL A 472 23.42 -41.02 22.05
C VAL A 472 23.75 -40.08 20.89
N ARG A 473 24.85 -39.31 20.98
CA ARG A 473 25.29 -38.43 19.88
C ARG A 473 25.61 -39.21 18.61
N GLN A 474 26.30 -40.34 18.73
CA GLN A 474 26.62 -41.20 17.59
C GLN A 474 25.34 -41.75 16.95
N GLN A 475 24.42 -42.31 17.74
CA GLN A 475 23.17 -42.86 17.21
C GLN A 475 22.27 -41.79 16.59
N LEU A 476 22.23 -40.57 17.15
CA LEU A 476 21.52 -39.45 16.52
C LEU A 476 22.11 -39.12 15.15
N HIS A 477 23.43 -39.07 15.03
CA HIS A 477 24.11 -38.84 13.75
C HIS A 477 23.81 -39.95 12.73
N GLU A 478 23.90 -41.21 13.13
CA GLU A 478 23.56 -42.36 12.28
C GLU A 478 22.08 -42.33 11.84
N LEU A 479 21.17 -41.93 12.74
CA LEU A 479 19.75 -41.77 12.41
C LEU A 479 19.51 -40.62 11.43
N GLU A 480 20.23 -39.50 11.57
CA GLU A 480 20.17 -38.38 10.63
C GLU A 480 20.63 -38.80 9.23
N GLU A 481 21.74 -39.53 9.11
CA GLU A 481 22.22 -40.03 7.81
C GLU A 481 21.22 -41.01 7.16
N ARG A 482 20.68 -41.93 7.96
CA ARG A 482 19.69 -42.92 7.49
C ARG A 482 18.33 -42.33 7.19
N SER A 483 17.99 -41.16 7.76
CA SER A 483 16.69 -40.51 7.59
C SER A 483 16.37 -40.17 6.12
N SER A 484 17.41 -39.98 5.30
CA SER A 484 17.30 -39.80 3.85
C SER A 484 16.54 -40.94 3.16
N SER A 485 16.56 -42.15 3.75
CA SER A 485 15.92 -43.36 3.24
C SER A 485 14.51 -43.60 3.80
N TYR A 486 13.96 -42.69 4.62
CA TYR A 486 12.60 -42.84 5.15
C TYR A 486 11.54 -42.52 4.08
N PHE A 487 11.24 -43.53 3.27
CA PHE A 487 10.24 -43.44 2.20
C PHE A 487 8.83 -43.07 2.67
N LEU A 488 8.48 -43.36 3.92
CA LEU A 488 7.19 -42.98 4.52
C LEU A 488 6.95 -41.45 4.50
N LEU A 489 8.03 -40.66 4.51
CA LEU A 489 7.97 -39.19 4.48
C LEU A 489 8.01 -38.62 3.03
N GLY A 490 7.88 -39.48 2.03
CA GLY A 490 8.00 -39.11 0.62
C GLY A 490 9.43 -38.77 0.18
N HIS A 491 9.60 -38.46 -1.10
CA HIS A 491 10.89 -38.08 -1.68
C HIS A 491 11.29 -36.64 -1.31
N GLY A 492 12.57 -36.31 -1.43
CA GLY A 492 13.10 -34.97 -1.20
C GLY A 492 13.85 -34.80 0.13
N PRO A 493 14.38 -33.60 0.39
CA PRO A 493 15.20 -33.33 1.56
C PRO A 493 14.42 -33.49 2.87
N LYS A 494 15.11 -33.95 3.90
CA LYS A 494 14.59 -34.12 5.24
C LYS A 494 15.19 -33.06 6.15
N THR A 495 14.35 -32.51 7.01
CA THR A 495 14.77 -31.63 8.10
C THR A 495 14.43 -32.31 9.41
N PHE A 496 15.13 -31.91 10.46
CA PHE A 496 15.03 -32.58 11.75
C PHE A 496 15.03 -31.58 12.89
N GLY A 497 14.30 -31.94 13.93
CA GLY A 497 14.37 -31.32 15.26
C GLY A 497 14.98 -32.33 16.23
N ARG A 498 15.88 -31.87 17.08
CA ARG A 498 16.53 -32.69 18.11
C ARG A 498 16.27 -32.10 19.49
N CYS A 499 16.16 -32.96 20.48
CA CYS A 499 16.07 -32.58 21.88
C CYS A 499 16.86 -33.60 22.68
N ILE A 500 17.89 -33.19 23.42
CA ILE A 500 18.71 -34.07 24.25
C ILE A 500 18.51 -33.66 25.70
N ARG A 501 18.27 -34.63 26.57
CA ARG A 501 18.05 -34.44 28.00
C ARG A 501 18.97 -35.36 28.78
N GLU A 502 19.59 -34.84 29.83
CA GLU A 502 20.32 -35.66 30.78
C GLU A 502 19.35 -36.39 31.73
N VAL A 503 19.44 -37.72 31.77
CA VAL A 503 18.66 -38.55 32.70
C VAL A 503 19.44 -38.72 34.00
N ASP A 504 20.74 -38.99 33.87
CA ASP A 504 21.71 -39.01 34.95
C ASP A 504 23.08 -38.52 34.42
N ALA A 505 24.11 -38.49 35.29
CA ALA A 505 25.45 -38.01 34.93
C ALA A 505 26.15 -38.81 33.81
N LYS A 506 25.65 -39.99 33.45
CA LYS A 506 26.21 -40.88 32.42
C LYS A 506 25.23 -41.18 31.29
N GLN A 507 23.93 -40.99 31.50
CA GLN A 507 22.87 -41.35 30.57
C GLN A 507 22.15 -40.11 30.05
N GLN A 508 22.04 -40.07 28.73
CA GLN A 508 21.24 -39.09 28.01
C GLN A 508 20.07 -39.78 27.33
N HIS A 509 18.99 -39.03 27.22
CA HIS A 509 17.81 -39.38 26.47
C HIS A 509 17.60 -38.33 25.39
N ALA A 510 17.46 -38.76 24.15
CA ALA A 510 17.28 -37.86 23.03
C ALA A 510 16.06 -38.24 22.19
N LEU A 511 15.37 -37.19 21.72
CA LEU A 511 14.31 -37.27 20.74
C LEU A 511 14.82 -36.68 19.42
N LEU A 512 14.67 -37.43 18.34
CA LEU A 512 14.94 -36.98 16.98
C LEU A 512 13.67 -37.08 16.17
N SER A 513 13.19 -35.94 15.69
CA SER A 513 11.99 -35.86 14.85
C SER A 513 12.35 -35.43 13.46
N ILE A 514 11.90 -36.19 12.46
CA ILE A 514 12.28 -36.05 11.06
C ILE A 514 11.01 -35.75 10.25
N VAL A 515 11.07 -34.71 9.42
CA VAL A 515 9.97 -34.28 8.55
C VAL A 515 10.50 -33.98 7.15
N ASN A 516 9.66 -34.14 6.13
CA ASN A 516 9.98 -33.67 4.79
C ASN A 516 10.06 -32.14 4.77
N GLN A 517 11.18 -31.57 4.33
CA GLN A 517 11.40 -30.13 4.37
C GLN A 517 10.31 -29.37 3.59
N ARG A 518 9.85 -29.90 2.45
CA ARG A 518 8.79 -29.27 1.66
C ARG A 518 7.47 -29.20 2.42
N VAL A 519 7.09 -30.28 3.08
CA VAL A 519 5.87 -30.34 3.90
C VAL A 519 5.94 -29.28 5.00
N LEU A 520 7.07 -29.20 5.70
CA LEU A 520 7.25 -28.20 6.76
C LEU A 520 7.14 -26.76 6.21
N THR A 521 7.82 -26.45 5.11
CA THR A 521 7.73 -25.13 4.48
C THR A 521 6.31 -24.80 4.01
N ARG A 522 5.58 -25.75 3.42
CA ARG A 522 4.18 -25.53 2.99
C ARG A 522 3.25 -25.26 4.17
N VAL A 523 3.41 -25.96 5.29
CA VAL A 523 2.64 -25.72 6.52
C VAL A 523 2.94 -24.31 7.07
N MET A 524 4.22 -23.92 7.11
CA MET A 524 4.61 -22.57 7.52
C MET A 524 4.05 -21.49 6.59
N ASP A 525 4.17 -21.67 5.28
CA ASP A 525 3.64 -20.75 4.28
C ASP A 525 2.13 -20.59 4.41
N ALA A 526 1.41 -21.69 4.64
CA ALA A 526 -0.04 -21.66 4.84
C ALA A 526 -0.43 -20.88 6.11
N ALA A 527 0.25 -21.12 7.23
CA ALA A 527 0.03 -20.39 8.48
C ALA A 527 0.35 -18.89 8.31
N ASN A 528 1.48 -18.55 7.68
CA ASN A 528 1.89 -17.17 7.41
C ASN A 528 0.88 -16.46 6.48
N ARG A 529 0.38 -17.12 5.44
CA ARG A 529 -0.67 -16.58 4.54
C ARG A 529 -2.03 -16.40 5.21
N ALA A 530 -2.25 -17.06 6.33
CA ALA A 530 -3.41 -16.87 7.19
C ALA A 530 -3.18 -15.81 8.28
N GLY A 531 -2.00 -15.17 8.30
CA GLY A 531 -1.65 -14.11 9.26
C GLY A 531 -1.18 -14.64 10.61
N MET A 532 -0.75 -15.89 10.73
CA MET A 532 -0.20 -16.46 11.96
C MET A 532 1.33 -16.57 11.87
N LYS A 533 2.04 -16.41 13.00
CA LYS A 533 3.49 -16.58 13.08
C LYS A 533 3.82 -17.93 13.72
N VAL A 534 4.51 -18.81 13.01
CA VAL A 534 4.89 -20.13 13.55
C VAL A 534 6.15 -19.99 14.40
N ASP A 535 6.09 -20.42 15.66
CA ASP A 535 7.23 -20.38 16.61
C ASP A 535 7.89 -21.73 16.81
N VAL A 536 7.08 -22.77 17.00
CA VAL A 536 7.56 -24.13 17.27
C VAL A 536 6.82 -25.11 16.38
N VAL A 537 7.55 -26.08 15.83
CA VAL A 537 6.94 -27.24 15.18
C VAL A 537 7.43 -28.52 15.84
N GLU A 538 6.53 -29.25 16.49
CA GLU A 538 6.82 -30.49 17.23
C GLU A 538 6.01 -31.70 16.72
N PRO A 539 6.33 -32.94 17.11
CA PRO A 539 5.51 -34.11 16.81
C PRO A 539 4.28 -34.21 17.72
N SER A 540 3.15 -34.59 17.15
CA SER A 540 1.89 -34.83 17.86
C SER A 540 2.03 -35.78 19.05
N ILE A 541 2.65 -36.95 18.86
CA ILE A 541 2.79 -37.96 19.93
C ILE A 541 3.55 -37.44 21.16
N VAL A 542 4.44 -36.46 21.00
CA VAL A 542 5.14 -35.81 22.13
C VAL A 542 4.17 -34.95 22.94
N GLY A 543 3.29 -34.21 22.26
CA GLY A 543 2.18 -33.47 22.89
C GLY A 543 1.22 -34.40 23.63
N SER A 544 0.86 -35.54 23.05
CA SER A 544 0.02 -36.55 23.69
C SER A 544 0.65 -37.12 24.97
N CYS A 545 1.94 -37.47 24.92
CA CYS A 545 2.68 -37.92 26.10
C CYS A 545 2.67 -36.83 27.19
N ARG A 546 2.94 -35.58 26.81
CA ARG A 546 2.93 -34.44 27.72
C ARG A 546 1.59 -34.26 28.42
N LEU A 547 0.47 -34.39 27.70
CA LEU A 547 -0.86 -34.36 28.29
C LEU A 547 -1.01 -35.46 29.35
N LEU A 548 -0.61 -36.69 29.03
CA LEU A 548 -0.75 -37.80 29.97
C LEU A 548 0.05 -37.57 31.26
N GLY A 549 1.28 -37.06 31.13
CA GLY A 549 2.10 -36.67 32.28
C GLY A 549 1.49 -35.56 33.11
N PHE A 550 0.88 -34.57 32.46
CA PHE A 550 0.17 -33.49 33.14
C PHE A 550 -1.06 -34.00 33.92
N LEU A 551 -1.79 -34.98 33.37
CA LEU A 551 -2.94 -35.62 34.01
C LEU A 551 -2.54 -36.66 35.06
N GLY A 552 -1.25 -36.92 35.24
CA GLY A 552 -0.75 -37.90 36.20
C GLY A 552 -1.00 -39.37 35.83
N GLY A 553 -1.40 -39.67 34.59
CA GLY A 553 -1.81 -41.01 34.18
C GLY A 553 -0.64 -42.02 34.06
N ASP A 554 0.59 -41.54 34.00
CA ASP A 554 1.82 -42.32 33.78
C ASP A 554 2.91 -42.04 34.83
N VAL A 555 2.51 -41.56 36.02
CA VAL A 555 3.44 -41.15 37.09
C VAL A 555 4.10 -42.36 37.75
N ASP A 556 3.32 -43.41 38.00
CA ASP A 556 3.73 -44.59 38.77
C ASP A 556 4.38 -45.66 37.88
N GLU A 557 3.86 -45.86 36.67
CA GLU A 557 4.30 -46.90 35.75
C GLU A 557 4.28 -46.38 34.29
N PRO A 558 5.06 -46.99 33.39
CA PRO A 558 5.01 -46.63 31.98
C PRO A 558 3.65 -46.97 31.38
N ALA A 559 3.07 -46.03 30.67
CA ALA A 559 1.79 -46.17 29.99
C ALA A 559 1.96 -46.22 28.46
N LEU A 560 1.08 -46.95 27.78
CA LEU A 560 1.05 -46.94 26.32
C LEU A 560 0.08 -45.85 25.85
N VAL A 561 0.53 -44.95 24.99
CA VAL A 561 -0.29 -43.94 24.31
C VAL A 561 -0.46 -44.37 22.86
N ILE A 562 -1.70 -44.49 22.40
CA ILE A 562 -2.02 -44.85 21.02
C ILE A 562 -2.77 -43.70 20.38
N GLN A 563 -2.12 -43.05 19.42
CA GLN A 563 -2.74 -42.03 18.59
C GLN A 563 -3.19 -42.67 17.27
N VAL A 564 -4.51 -42.71 17.05
CA VAL A 564 -5.12 -43.28 15.84
C VAL A 564 -5.42 -42.15 14.86
N GLY A 565 -4.51 -41.95 13.90
CA GLY A 565 -4.69 -41.02 12.80
C GLY A 565 -5.57 -41.57 11.69
N GLN A 566 -5.72 -40.82 10.60
CA GLN A 566 -6.52 -41.25 9.44
C GLN A 566 -5.80 -42.28 8.56
N ARG A 567 -4.47 -42.29 8.50
CA ARG A 567 -3.71 -43.26 7.71
C ARG A 567 -2.76 -44.09 8.55
N THR A 568 -2.21 -43.50 9.60
CA THR A 568 -1.23 -44.14 10.48
C THR A 568 -1.77 -44.32 11.89
N VAL A 569 -1.18 -45.28 12.60
CA VAL A 569 -1.36 -45.44 14.05
C VAL A 569 0.02 -45.23 14.66
N GLU A 570 0.09 -44.39 15.68
CA GLU A 570 1.32 -44.14 16.43
C GLU A 570 1.18 -44.74 17.82
N LEU A 571 2.21 -45.46 18.27
CA LEU A 571 2.29 -46.03 19.60
C LEU A 571 3.48 -45.41 20.32
N GLY A 572 3.19 -44.57 21.31
CA GLY A 572 4.16 -44.04 22.24
C GLY A 572 4.18 -44.86 23.52
N VAL A 573 5.35 -45.23 24.04
CA VAL A 573 5.46 -45.58 25.46
C VAL A 573 5.87 -44.32 26.21
N CYS A 574 5.10 -43.97 27.24
CA CYS A 574 5.19 -42.71 27.96
C CYS A 574 5.43 -42.95 29.45
N HIS A 575 6.26 -42.13 30.09
CA HIS A 575 6.39 -42.11 31.55
C HIS A 575 6.68 -40.69 32.03
N ARG A 576 5.93 -40.22 33.04
CA ARG A 576 5.97 -38.84 33.53
C ARG A 576 5.96 -37.81 32.41
N GLY A 577 5.10 -37.99 31.43
CA GLY A 577 4.93 -37.12 30.26
C GLY A 577 6.05 -37.17 29.23
N GLN A 578 7.02 -38.08 29.39
CA GLN A 578 8.16 -38.24 28.50
C GLN A 578 7.96 -39.43 27.55
N LEU A 579 8.17 -39.20 26.25
CA LEU A 579 8.16 -40.24 25.24
C LEU A 579 9.43 -41.11 25.33
N LEU A 580 9.27 -42.38 25.66
CA LEU A 580 10.37 -43.36 25.83
C LEU A 580 10.61 -44.21 24.59
N LEU A 581 9.56 -44.43 23.81
CA LEU A 581 9.61 -45.23 22.60
C LEU A 581 8.52 -44.76 21.65
N ASP A 582 8.88 -44.51 20.40
CA ASP A 582 7.94 -44.34 19.28
C ASP A 582 7.96 -45.62 18.43
N TYR A 583 6.82 -46.31 18.38
CA TYR A 583 6.60 -47.51 17.59
C TYR A 583 5.45 -47.31 16.62
N ARG A 584 5.67 -47.70 15.36
CA ARG A 584 4.66 -47.61 14.30
C ARG A 584 4.44 -48.97 13.65
N PRO A 585 3.26 -49.58 13.82
CA PRO A 585 2.95 -50.85 13.21
C PRO A 585 2.81 -50.65 11.70
N SER A 586 3.54 -51.48 10.94
CA SER A 586 3.44 -51.51 9.49
C SER A 586 2.20 -52.29 9.03
N GLY A 587 1.39 -51.72 8.14
CA GLY A 587 0.27 -52.40 7.49
C GLY A 587 -0.94 -51.50 7.27
N HIS A 588 -1.68 -51.71 6.17
CA HIS A 588 -2.93 -50.97 5.91
C HIS A 588 -4.02 -51.28 6.93
N ASP A 589 -4.04 -52.50 7.46
CA ASP A 589 -4.98 -52.97 8.49
C ASP A 589 -4.53 -52.62 9.90
N ALA A 590 -3.49 -51.79 10.08
CA ALA A 590 -2.96 -51.48 11.40
C ALA A 590 -4.07 -50.96 12.33
N LYS A 591 -4.94 -50.05 11.86
CA LYS A 591 -6.06 -49.51 12.65
C LYS A 591 -7.01 -50.57 13.20
N THR A 592 -7.33 -51.57 12.38
CA THR A 592 -8.24 -52.65 12.71
C THR A 592 -7.53 -53.82 13.36
N SER A 593 -6.24 -53.76 13.62
CA SER A 593 -5.48 -54.83 14.28
C SER A 593 -4.57 -54.33 15.40
N VAL A 594 -4.67 -53.04 15.79
CA VAL A 594 -3.77 -52.43 16.79
C VAL A 594 -3.77 -53.22 18.09
N ALA A 595 -4.95 -53.60 18.61
CA ALA A 595 -5.05 -54.36 19.86
C ALA A 595 -4.29 -55.70 19.80
N GLU A 596 -4.43 -56.45 18.70
CA GLU A 596 -3.73 -57.72 18.49
C GLU A 596 -2.21 -57.51 18.33
N ILE A 597 -1.81 -56.47 17.57
CA ILE A 597 -0.40 -56.12 17.39
C ILE A 597 0.24 -55.76 18.73
N VAL A 598 -0.46 -54.96 19.55
CA VAL A 598 -0.01 -54.57 20.89
C VAL A 598 0.11 -55.81 21.78
N ALA A 599 -0.91 -56.68 21.82
CA ALA A 599 -0.85 -57.92 22.59
C ALA A 599 0.38 -58.77 22.24
N ARG A 600 0.65 -58.92 20.93
CA ARG A 600 1.80 -59.68 20.42
C ARG A 600 3.14 -59.05 20.77
N HIS A 601 3.20 -57.71 20.82
CA HIS A 601 4.45 -56.96 21.01
C HIS A 601 4.65 -56.45 22.44
N LEU A 602 3.68 -56.57 23.34
CA LEU A 602 3.72 -56.04 24.70
C LEU A 602 4.98 -56.48 25.46
N GLY A 603 5.31 -57.78 25.44
CA GLY A 603 6.52 -58.29 26.11
C GLY A 603 7.83 -57.79 25.49
N ARG A 604 7.83 -57.29 24.23
CA ARG A 604 9.00 -56.60 23.65
C ARG A 604 9.06 -55.15 24.11
N LEU A 605 7.92 -54.46 24.16
CA LEU A 605 7.81 -53.08 24.64
C LEU A 605 8.24 -52.99 26.11
N GLN A 606 7.77 -53.91 26.96
CA GLN A 606 8.16 -53.99 28.38
C GLN A 606 9.67 -54.22 28.54
N ARG A 607 10.26 -55.22 27.84
CA ARG A 607 11.71 -55.46 27.90
C ARG A 607 12.56 -54.29 27.40
N TYR A 608 12.06 -53.51 26.46
CA TYR A 608 12.73 -52.28 26.02
C TYR A 608 12.75 -51.25 27.16
N CYS A 609 11.60 -51.04 27.79
CA CYS A 609 11.44 -50.14 28.94
C CYS A 609 12.35 -50.53 30.11
N ASP A 610 12.37 -51.81 30.48
CA ASP A 610 13.21 -52.35 31.55
C ASP A 610 14.70 -52.14 31.31
N ARG A 611 15.13 -52.28 30.04
CA ARG A 611 16.55 -52.16 29.67
C ARG A 611 17.07 -50.74 29.77
N TYR A 612 16.29 -49.76 29.32
CA TYR A 612 16.80 -48.40 29.10
C TYR A 612 16.43 -47.40 30.20
N VAL A 613 15.36 -47.64 30.96
CA VAL A 613 14.87 -46.64 31.93
C VAL A 613 14.91 -47.14 33.38
N LYS A 614 15.20 -48.43 33.62
CA LYS A 614 15.38 -49.04 34.96
C LYS A 614 14.34 -48.54 35.97
N PHE A 615 13.06 -48.77 35.69
CA PHE A 615 11.98 -48.38 36.59
C PHE A 615 12.06 -49.11 37.93
N SER A 616 11.63 -48.45 38.99
CA SER A 616 11.57 -49.01 40.35
C SER A 616 10.53 -50.14 40.48
N SER A 617 9.48 -50.17 39.64
CA SER A 617 8.53 -51.29 39.49
C SER A 617 7.36 -50.88 38.59
N GLY A 618 7.08 -51.57 37.48
CA GLY A 618 5.83 -51.38 36.73
C GLY A 618 5.85 -52.02 35.34
N ASN A 619 4.95 -52.99 35.12
CA ASN A 619 4.66 -53.49 33.77
C ASN A 619 3.72 -52.49 33.08
N ILE A 620 3.83 -52.35 31.76
CA ILE A 620 2.84 -51.58 30.98
C ILE A 620 1.48 -52.25 31.17
N SER A 621 0.60 -51.63 31.95
CA SER A 621 -0.74 -52.15 32.30
C SER A 621 -1.88 -51.32 31.72
N ARG A 622 -1.61 -50.05 31.38
CA ARG A 622 -2.59 -49.07 30.89
C ARG A 622 -2.33 -48.65 29.46
N VAL A 623 -3.41 -48.39 28.73
CA VAL A 623 -3.41 -47.91 27.35
C VAL A 623 -4.31 -46.69 27.25
N TYR A 624 -3.77 -45.59 26.74
CA TYR A 624 -4.48 -44.34 26.52
C TYR A 624 -4.71 -44.14 25.02
N LEU A 625 -5.97 -43.94 24.63
CA LEU A 625 -6.37 -43.83 23.23
C LEU A 625 -6.73 -42.39 22.87
N ILE A 626 -6.18 -41.90 21.76
CA ILE A 626 -6.39 -40.55 21.20
C ILE A 626 -6.68 -40.69 19.70
N GLY A 627 -7.52 -39.83 19.13
CA GLY A 627 -7.82 -39.83 17.70
C GLY A 627 -9.31 -39.72 17.41
N GLU A 628 -9.72 -40.18 16.22
CA GLU A 628 -11.12 -40.09 15.76
C GLU A 628 -12.08 -40.78 16.72
N ASN A 629 -13.12 -40.05 17.17
CA ASN A 629 -13.96 -40.47 18.29
C ASN A 629 -14.53 -41.89 18.12
N GLN A 630 -15.14 -42.17 16.96
CA GLN A 630 -15.73 -43.49 16.70
C GLN A 630 -14.68 -44.60 16.63
N THR A 631 -13.54 -44.31 16.01
CA THR A 631 -12.44 -45.27 15.86
C THR A 631 -11.83 -45.63 17.22
N VAL A 632 -11.66 -44.63 18.08
CA VAL A 632 -11.11 -44.79 19.44
C VAL A 632 -12.07 -45.56 20.35
N LEU A 633 -13.38 -45.32 20.27
CA LEU A 633 -14.39 -46.08 21.02
C LEU A 633 -14.39 -47.57 20.62
N ASN A 634 -14.42 -47.84 19.31
CA ASN A 634 -14.36 -49.22 18.80
C ASN A 634 -13.05 -49.92 19.23
N LEU A 635 -11.94 -49.18 19.23
CA LEU A 635 -10.65 -49.72 19.65
C LEU A 635 -10.62 -50.02 21.15
N SER A 636 -11.22 -49.16 21.98
CA SER A 636 -11.34 -49.35 23.43
C SER A 636 -12.09 -50.65 23.76
N GLU A 637 -13.20 -50.93 23.08
CA GLU A 637 -13.95 -52.19 23.24
C GLU A 637 -13.08 -53.40 22.89
N ARG A 638 -12.33 -53.32 21.80
CA ARG A 638 -11.45 -54.42 21.38
C ARG A 638 -10.28 -54.67 22.31
N PHE A 639 -9.73 -53.62 22.93
CA PHE A 639 -8.70 -53.81 23.96
C PHE A 639 -9.26 -54.54 25.18
N LYS A 640 -10.51 -54.27 25.57
CA LYS A 640 -11.20 -55.00 26.65
C LYS A 640 -11.41 -56.48 26.31
N GLU A 641 -11.66 -56.81 25.04
CA GLU A 641 -11.88 -58.19 24.60
C GLU A 641 -10.59 -58.99 24.40
N GLN A 642 -9.54 -58.36 23.86
CA GLN A 642 -8.36 -59.06 23.32
C GLN A 642 -7.13 -58.99 24.21
N THR A 643 -7.10 -58.11 25.20
CA THR A 643 -5.91 -57.83 26.02
C THR A 643 -6.25 -57.67 27.49
N GLU A 644 -5.27 -57.89 28.36
CA GLU A 644 -5.38 -57.59 29.79
C GLU A 644 -5.14 -56.09 30.10
N LEU A 645 -4.88 -55.28 29.08
CA LEU A 645 -4.55 -53.86 29.25
C LEU A 645 -5.80 -53.04 29.51
N GLN A 646 -5.71 -52.12 30.48
CA GLN A 646 -6.79 -51.18 30.77
C GLN A 646 -6.78 -50.05 29.74
N ALA A 647 -7.69 -50.12 28.77
CA ALA A 647 -7.86 -49.08 27.77
C ALA A 647 -8.74 -47.93 28.29
N THR A 648 -8.21 -46.72 28.23
CA THR A 648 -8.89 -45.47 28.60
C THR A 648 -8.84 -44.51 27.42
N VAL A 649 -9.99 -43.95 27.06
CA VAL A 649 -10.08 -42.90 26.04
C VAL A 649 -9.70 -41.58 26.69
N LEU A 650 -8.75 -40.85 26.11
CA LEU A 650 -8.45 -39.50 26.56
C LEU A 650 -9.47 -38.56 25.91
N ASP A 651 -10.39 -38.05 26.72
CA ASP A 651 -11.43 -37.12 26.32
C ASP A 651 -11.56 -35.98 27.36
N ARG A 652 -12.60 -35.15 27.17
CA ARG A 652 -12.94 -34.06 28.08
C ARG A 652 -13.21 -34.56 29.50
N GLU A 653 -13.97 -35.64 29.66
CA GLU A 653 -14.37 -36.15 30.97
C GLU A 653 -13.15 -36.64 31.75
N TYR A 654 -12.25 -37.37 31.09
CA TYR A 654 -11.01 -37.82 31.70
C TYR A 654 -10.14 -36.64 32.16
N CYS A 655 -10.00 -35.59 31.33
CA CYS A 655 -9.21 -34.41 31.69
C CYS A 655 -9.79 -33.65 32.89
N LEU A 656 -11.12 -33.49 32.95
CA LEU A 656 -11.82 -32.83 34.05
C LEU A 656 -11.71 -33.62 35.38
N GLN A 657 -11.59 -34.94 35.30
CA GLN A 657 -11.42 -35.79 36.49
C GLN A 657 -10.01 -35.71 37.09
N HIS A 658 -9.00 -35.41 36.28
CA HIS A 658 -7.58 -35.54 36.66
C HIS A 658 -6.82 -34.21 36.68
N SER A 659 -7.46 -33.09 36.31
CA SER A 659 -6.82 -31.77 36.30
C SER A 659 -7.82 -30.62 36.42
N ASP A 660 -7.30 -29.45 36.81
CA ASP A 660 -8.05 -28.20 36.88
C ASP A 660 -8.24 -27.51 35.51
N LEU A 661 -8.13 -28.25 34.40
CA LEU A 661 -8.31 -27.72 33.05
C LEU A 661 -9.79 -27.49 32.75
N GLN A 662 -10.17 -26.23 32.50
CA GLN A 662 -11.52 -25.91 32.02
C GLN A 662 -11.58 -26.09 30.51
N LEU A 663 -12.13 -27.21 30.06
CA LEU A 663 -12.29 -27.55 28.64
C LEU A 663 -13.73 -27.28 28.19
N ASP A 664 -13.91 -26.44 27.18
CA ASP A 664 -15.25 -26.05 26.69
C ASP A 664 -15.88 -27.12 25.78
N ALA A 665 -15.15 -27.58 24.76
CA ALA A 665 -15.66 -28.47 23.70
C ALA A 665 -14.57 -29.42 23.16
N ALA A 666 -13.83 -30.08 24.05
CA ALA A 666 -12.71 -30.93 23.67
C ALA A 666 -13.17 -32.35 23.29
N SER A 667 -12.67 -32.86 22.17
CA SER A 667 -12.92 -34.22 21.68
C SER A 667 -11.62 -35.05 21.74
N PRO A 668 -11.69 -36.39 21.65
CA PRO A 668 -10.49 -37.23 21.61
C PRO A 668 -9.52 -36.86 20.47
N GLU A 669 -10.01 -36.19 19.42
CA GLU A 669 -9.18 -35.72 18.29
C GLU A 669 -8.36 -34.47 18.65
N THR A 670 -8.85 -33.63 19.56
CA THR A 670 -8.17 -32.37 19.91
C THR A 670 -7.20 -32.51 21.07
N MET A 671 -7.17 -33.65 21.76
CA MET A 671 -6.34 -33.88 22.96
C MET A 671 -4.84 -33.70 22.71
N THR A 672 -4.36 -34.06 21.52
CA THR A 672 -2.94 -33.84 21.19
C THR A 672 -2.60 -32.35 21.07
N ALA A 673 -3.49 -31.55 20.47
CA ALA A 673 -3.35 -30.09 20.46
C ALA A 673 -3.40 -29.51 21.87
N VAL A 674 -4.25 -30.05 22.77
CA VAL A 674 -4.28 -29.68 24.19
C VAL A 674 -2.96 -29.97 24.88
N GLY A 675 -2.41 -31.18 24.70
CA GLY A 675 -1.11 -31.58 25.24
C GLY A 675 0.06 -30.73 24.73
N SER A 676 -0.06 -30.24 23.51
CA SER A 676 0.90 -29.31 22.92
C SER A 676 0.77 -27.90 23.52
N CYS A 677 -0.47 -27.46 23.76
CA CYS A 677 -0.79 -26.15 24.31
C CYS A 677 -0.40 -26.00 25.79
N ILE A 678 -0.44 -27.05 26.60
CA ILE A 678 -0.04 -26.96 28.02
C ILE A 678 1.49 -26.91 28.25
N ARG A 679 2.30 -26.90 27.19
CA ARG A 679 3.77 -26.97 27.28
C ARG A 679 4.41 -25.99 28.29
N PRO A 680 4.06 -24.69 28.33
CA PRO A 680 4.68 -23.75 29.26
C PRO A 680 4.37 -23.99 30.73
N ARG A 681 3.39 -24.85 31.03
CA ARG A 681 3.05 -25.24 32.41
C ARG A 681 3.82 -26.45 32.91
N MET A 682 4.47 -27.18 32.01
CA MET A 682 5.21 -28.36 32.42
C MET A 682 6.48 -27.93 33.16
N PRO A 683 6.86 -28.60 34.26
CA PRO A 683 8.10 -28.31 34.96
C PRO A 683 9.33 -28.63 34.08
N GLY A 684 10.25 -27.66 34.01
CA GLY A 684 11.59 -27.71 33.41
C GLY A 684 11.78 -28.74 32.29
N PRO A 685 12.31 -29.95 32.58
CA PRO A 685 12.73 -30.90 31.54
C PRO A 685 11.62 -31.42 30.63
N GLN A 686 10.35 -31.31 31.04
CA GLN A 686 9.19 -31.70 30.24
C GLN A 686 8.80 -30.63 29.19
N GLN A 687 9.37 -29.44 29.28
CA GLN A 687 9.21 -28.37 28.28
C GLN A 687 10.10 -28.56 27.05
N LEU A 688 11.11 -29.42 27.14
CA LEU A 688 12.05 -29.68 26.05
C LEU A 688 11.38 -30.56 25.00
N THR A 689 11.33 -30.06 23.76
CA THR A 689 10.66 -30.74 22.65
C THR A 689 11.50 -30.55 21.39
N PRO A 690 11.55 -31.56 20.50
CA PRO A 690 12.28 -31.42 19.26
C PRO A 690 11.58 -30.38 18.37
N ASN A 691 12.20 -29.20 18.21
CA ASN A 691 11.70 -28.15 17.34
C ASN A 691 12.25 -28.33 15.91
N MET A 692 11.42 -28.77 14.99
CA MET A 692 11.80 -28.99 13.59
C MET A 692 12.07 -27.67 12.83
N LEU A 693 11.67 -26.54 13.42
CA LEU A 693 11.81 -25.21 12.81
C LEU A 693 13.24 -24.67 12.90
N GLU A 694 14.01 -25.02 13.94
CA GLU A 694 15.36 -24.49 14.19
C GLU A 694 16.26 -24.62 12.96
N ARG A 695 16.26 -25.80 12.34
CA ARG A 695 17.08 -26.06 11.16
C ARG A 695 16.59 -25.30 9.93
N VAL A 696 15.27 -25.20 9.73
CA VAL A 696 14.71 -24.44 8.59
C VAL A 696 15.02 -22.96 8.74
N GLN A 697 14.91 -22.39 9.95
CA GLN A 697 15.27 -21.00 10.22
C GLN A 697 16.76 -20.73 9.98
N LEU A 698 17.64 -21.68 10.31
CA LEU A 698 19.07 -21.56 10.02
C LEU A 698 19.36 -21.51 8.51
N TYR A 699 18.60 -22.26 7.70
CA TYR A 699 18.74 -22.25 6.23
C TYR A 699 17.96 -21.12 5.54
N SER A 700 16.88 -20.62 6.14
CA SER A 700 16.05 -19.54 5.58
C SER A 700 16.57 -18.15 5.92
N ARG A 701 17.68 -18.03 6.65
CA ARG A 701 18.48 -16.81 6.62
C ARG A 701 19.03 -16.68 5.20
N ASP A 702 18.24 -16.07 4.34
CA ASP A 702 18.67 -15.67 2.99
C ASP A 702 20.06 -15.05 3.13
N PRO A 703 21.03 -15.42 2.27
CA PRO A 703 22.32 -14.75 2.28
C PRO A 703 22.02 -13.26 2.19
N LEU A 704 22.53 -12.43 3.11
CA LEU A 704 22.18 -11.01 3.16
C LEU A 704 22.49 -10.28 1.84
N PHE A 705 23.32 -10.87 1.00
CA PHE A 705 23.86 -10.28 -0.23
C PHE A 705 22.82 -9.88 -1.28
N PRO A 706 21.79 -10.67 -1.69
CA PRO A 706 20.82 -10.25 -2.69
C PRO A 706 19.83 -9.20 -2.17
N ALA A 707 19.55 -9.19 -0.87
CA ALA A 707 18.73 -8.15 -0.23
C ALA A 707 19.52 -6.84 -0.13
N LEU A 708 20.78 -6.89 0.30
CA LEU A 708 21.69 -5.74 0.29
C LEU A 708 21.90 -5.22 -1.15
N ALA A 709 22.12 -6.09 -2.14
CA ALA A 709 22.28 -5.67 -3.52
C ALA A 709 21.04 -4.97 -4.09
N ARG A 710 19.83 -5.43 -3.73
CA ARG A 710 18.58 -4.74 -4.09
C ARG A 710 18.41 -3.42 -3.35
N ALA A 711 18.81 -3.34 -2.09
CA ALA A 711 18.74 -2.11 -1.28
C ALA A 711 19.78 -1.05 -1.70
N PHE A 712 20.96 -1.47 -2.19
CA PHE A 712 22.02 -0.55 -2.60
C PHE A 712 21.91 -0.08 -4.06
N TRP A 713 21.11 -0.74 -4.90
CA TRP A 713 20.96 -0.34 -6.31
C TRP A 713 20.40 1.10 -6.47
N PRO A 714 19.36 1.52 -5.73
CA PRO A 714 18.88 2.91 -5.79
C PRO A 714 19.92 3.91 -5.28
N ALA A 715 20.66 3.57 -4.22
CA ALA A 715 21.71 4.43 -3.69
C ALA A 715 22.87 4.61 -4.68
N ALA A 716 23.26 3.54 -5.39
CA ALA A 716 24.29 3.60 -6.43
C ALA A 716 23.82 4.43 -7.64
N ALA A 717 22.57 4.28 -8.06
CA ALA A 717 21.98 5.09 -9.11
C ALA A 717 21.89 6.58 -8.72
N ALA A 718 21.47 6.87 -7.48
CA ALA A 718 21.43 8.22 -6.94
C ALA A 718 22.83 8.84 -6.84
N LEU A 719 23.84 8.05 -6.44
CA LEU A 719 25.23 8.49 -6.41
C LEU A 719 25.74 8.85 -7.82
N LEU A 720 25.42 8.04 -8.84
CA LEU A 720 25.80 8.32 -10.23
C LEU A 720 25.12 9.58 -10.77
N VAL A 721 23.84 9.78 -10.45
CA VAL A 721 23.13 11.01 -10.81
C VAL A 721 23.71 12.20 -10.07
N ALA A 722 24.00 12.08 -8.77
CA ALA A 722 24.61 13.14 -7.96
C ALA A 722 26.01 13.52 -8.45
N ILE A 723 26.82 12.55 -8.88
CA ILE A 723 28.14 12.79 -9.49
C ILE A 723 27.97 13.50 -10.83
N GLY A 724 26.99 13.08 -11.64
CA GLY A 724 26.66 13.73 -12.92
C GLY A 724 26.19 15.17 -12.74
N THR A 725 25.27 15.43 -11.82
CA THR A 725 24.78 16.78 -11.51
C THR A 725 25.84 17.63 -10.84
N TRP A 726 26.70 17.07 -9.99
CA TRP A 726 27.85 17.79 -9.43
C TRP A 726 28.82 18.21 -10.53
N MET A 727 29.10 17.37 -11.53
CA MET A 727 29.93 17.75 -12.67
C MET A 727 29.31 18.86 -13.53
N VAL A 728 27.99 18.81 -13.77
CA VAL A 728 27.26 19.88 -14.48
C VAL A 728 27.26 21.18 -13.67
N ALA A 729 27.02 21.11 -12.36
CA ALA A 729 27.05 22.27 -11.48
C ALA A 729 28.45 22.90 -11.38
N LEU A 730 29.52 22.08 -11.43
CA LEU A 730 30.89 22.58 -11.44
C LEU A 730 31.27 23.24 -12.77
N TYR A 731 30.63 22.81 -13.87
CA TYR A 731 30.74 23.46 -15.17
C TYR A 731 30.00 24.80 -15.18
N GLU A 732 28.75 24.84 -14.73
CA GLU A 732 27.94 26.07 -14.65
C GLU A 732 28.49 27.08 -13.62
N TYR A 733 29.08 26.62 -12.51
CA TYR A 733 29.72 27.50 -11.54
C TYR A 733 30.91 28.28 -12.15
N ARG A 734 31.61 27.69 -13.13
CA ARG A 734 32.66 28.41 -13.87
C ARG A 734 32.08 29.47 -14.81
N ASP A 735 30.91 29.24 -15.39
CA ASP A 735 30.24 30.19 -16.28
C ASP A 735 29.53 31.32 -15.50
N CYS A 736 28.95 31.03 -14.33
CA CYS A 736 28.32 32.02 -13.46
C CYS A 736 29.31 33.06 -12.92
N CYS A 737 30.53 32.67 -12.53
CA CYS A 737 31.56 33.63 -12.12
C CYS A 737 31.96 34.59 -13.25
N VAL A 738 31.76 34.21 -14.52
CA VAL A 738 32.00 35.08 -15.68
C VAL A 738 30.81 35.99 -15.95
N LEU A 739 29.58 35.53 -15.71
CA LEU A 739 28.36 36.33 -15.88
C LEU A 739 28.11 37.34 -14.75
N GLU A 740 28.47 37.02 -13.51
CA GLU A 740 28.28 37.91 -12.35
C GLU A 740 29.08 39.22 -12.50
N SER A 741 30.22 39.17 -13.21
CA SER A 741 31.00 40.36 -13.59
C SER A 741 30.37 41.25 -14.66
N ARG A 742 29.33 40.76 -15.38
CA ARG A 742 28.62 41.50 -16.44
C ARG A 742 27.25 42.03 -16.02
N LEU A 743 26.72 41.55 -14.88
CA LEU A 743 25.37 41.83 -14.42
C LEU A 743 25.29 43.12 -13.58
N GLU A 744 26.40 43.60 -13.01
CA GLU A 744 26.49 44.92 -12.36
C GLU A 744 26.31 46.11 -13.32
N GLU A 745 26.32 45.89 -14.65
CA GLU A 745 26.30 46.97 -15.64
C GLU A 745 24.90 47.35 -16.19
N PHE A 746 23.84 46.55 -15.98
CA PHE A 746 22.58 46.70 -16.75
C PHE A 746 21.27 47.00 -15.99
N GLU A 747 21.33 47.32 -14.69
CA GLU A 747 20.14 47.55 -13.85
C GLU A 747 19.15 48.68 -14.27
N PRO A 748 19.49 49.76 -15.01
CA PRO A 748 18.52 50.83 -15.31
C PRO A 748 17.48 50.48 -16.40
N GLN A 749 17.68 49.42 -17.18
CA GLN A 749 16.83 49.13 -18.35
C GLN A 749 15.56 48.33 -18.02
N LEU A 750 15.44 47.81 -16.79
CA LEU A 750 14.35 46.92 -16.39
C LEU A 750 12.99 47.61 -16.20
N GLN A 751 12.94 48.93 -15.96
CA GLN A 751 11.68 49.61 -15.64
C GLN A 751 10.81 49.99 -16.86
N GLN A 752 11.38 50.07 -18.06
CA GLN A 752 10.65 50.56 -19.23
C GLN A 752 9.84 49.45 -19.95
N SER A 753 10.08 48.17 -19.61
CA SER A 753 9.50 47.01 -20.31
C SER A 753 8.08 46.61 -19.84
N HIS A 754 7.58 47.14 -18.73
CA HIS A 754 6.32 46.66 -18.15
C HIS A 754 5.05 47.26 -18.76
N LEU A 755 5.09 48.48 -19.32
CA LEU A 755 3.88 49.15 -19.85
C LEU A 755 3.49 48.74 -21.29
N LEU A 756 4.44 48.24 -22.09
CA LEU A 756 4.20 47.82 -23.48
C LEU A 756 3.58 46.41 -23.62
N ARG A 757 3.55 45.61 -22.54
CA ARG A 757 3.12 44.20 -22.57
C ARG A 757 1.61 43.97 -22.64
N LEU A 758 0.76 44.92 -22.26
CA LEU A 758 -0.69 44.65 -22.14
C LEU A 758 -1.51 44.85 -23.42
N GLN A 759 -1.05 45.67 -24.37
CA GLN A 759 -1.85 46.03 -25.54
C GLN A 759 -1.57 45.17 -26.79
N LEU A 760 -0.48 44.39 -26.78
CA LEU A 760 -0.06 43.50 -27.88
C LEU A 760 -0.73 42.10 -27.88
N ILE A 761 -1.54 41.76 -26.88
CA ILE A 761 -1.96 40.37 -26.64
C ILE A 761 -3.21 39.95 -27.46
N ASP A 762 -4.15 40.85 -27.75
CA ASP A 762 -5.47 40.43 -28.28
C ASP A 762 -5.54 40.28 -29.82
N ARG A 763 -4.88 41.16 -30.59
CA ARG A 763 -4.93 41.12 -32.06
C ARG A 763 -3.87 40.22 -32.72
N ARG A 764 -2.92 39.73 -31.93
CA ARG A 764 -1.84 38.80 -32.29
C ARG A 764 -2.37 37.40 -32.63
N THR A 765 -3.27 36.83 -31.84
CA THR A 765 -3.51 35.38 -31.85
C THR A 765 -4.17 34.77 -33.11
N ARG A 766 -4.84 35.53 -33.98
CA ARG A 766 -5.51 34.94 -35.16
C ARG A 766 -4.79 35.21 -36.48
N ILE A 767 -4.03 36.29 -36.54
CA ILE A 767 -3.17 36.64 -37.69
C ILE A 767 -1.80 35.96 -37.53
N GLU A 768 -1.33 35.73 -36.30
CA GLU A 768 -0.06 35.02 -36.05
C GLU A 768 -0.05 33.57 -36.51
N HIS A 769 -1.12 32.78 -36.37
CA HIS A 769 -1.01 31.35 -36.70
C HIS A 769 -0.90 31.05 -38.19
N LEU A 770 -1.41 31.91 -39.07
CA LEU A 770 -1.31 31.73 -40.52
C LEU A 770 -0.12 32.51 -41.11
N MET A 771 0.30 33.62 -40.50
CA MET A 771 1.56 34.29 -40.87
C MET A 771 2.79 33.55 -40.31
N ALA A 772 2.69 32.81 -39.20
CA ALA A 772 3.82 32.06 -38.63
C ALA A 772 4.30 30.91 -39.54
N ILE A 773 3.41 30.30 -40.31
CA ILE A 773 3.80 29.22 -41.24
C ILE A 773 4.41 29.80 -42.53
N ASP A 774 3.89 30.92 -43.01
CA ASP A 774 4.32 31.58 -44.27
C ASP A 774 5.59 32.44 -44.09
N SER A 775 5.75 33.12 -42.94
CA SER A 775 6.96 33.90 -42.64
C SER A 775 8.13 33.05 -42.12
N ALA A 776 7.89 31.85 -41.58
CA ALA A 776 8.97 30.92 -41.21
C ALA A 776 9.67 30.29 -42.44
N LEU A 777 9.05 30.39 -43.62
CA LEU A 777 9.65 29.98 -44.89
C LEU A 777 10.21 31.21 -45.63
N GLU A 778 11.22 31.88 -45.06
CA GLU A 778 11.96 32.93 -45.78
C GLU A 778 12.58 32.36 -47.07
N LYS A 779 12.06 32.77 -48.23
CA LYS A 779 12.69 32.49 -49.54
C LYS A 779 13.85 33.46 -49.74
N THR A 780 15.05 33.10 -49.31
CA THR A 780 16.25 33.89 -49.65
C THR A 780 16.51 33.78 -51.17
N PRO A 781 16.60 34.89 -51.93
CA PRO A 781 16.84 34.83 -53.38
C PRO A 781 18.32 34.57 -53.66
N TRP A 782 18.79 33.35 -53.38
CA TRP A 782 20.19 32.94 -53.48
C TRP A 782 20.82 33.22 -54.85
N HIS A 783 20.00 33.12 -55.90
CA HIS A 783 20.40 33.36 -57.29
C HIS A 783 20.84 34.80 -57.54
N SER A 784 20.19 35.78 -56.92
CA SER A 784 20.49 37.20 -57.13
C SER A 784 21.77 37.57 -56.41
N ILE A 785 21.97 37.03 -55.20
CA ILE A 785 23.18 37.22 -54.40
C ILE A 785 24.39 36.58 -55.09
N THR A 786 24.29 35.31 -55.49
CA THR A 786 25.39 34.57 -56.15
C THR A 786 25.74 35.17 -57.51
N ARG A 787 24.75 35.52 -58.35
CA ARG A 787 24.98 36.20 -59.63
C ARG A 787 25.64 37.57 -59.45
N THR A 788 25.19 38.35 -58.46
CA THR A 788 25.75 39.68 -58.19
C THR A 788 27.20 39.61 -57.76
N ILE A 789 27.54 38.66 -56.86
CA ILE A 789 28.92 38.42 -56.46
C ILE A 789 29.76 37.95 -57.66
N GLY A 790 29.20 37.04 -58.48
CA GLY A 790 29.85 36.55 -59.70
C GLY A 790 30.17 37.67 -60.71
N GLN A 791 29.26 38.63 -60.90
CA GLN A 791 29.47 39.78 -61.80
C GLN A 791 30.48 40.80 -61.28
N CYS A 792 30.78 40.79 -59.98
CA CYS A 792 31.77 41.68 -59.37
C CYS A 792 33.20 41.13 -59.43
N LEU A 793 33.40 39.86 -59.82
CA LEU A 793 34.71 39.19 -59.87
C LEU A 793 35.58 39.72 -61.04
N PRO A 794 36.76 40.29 -60.75
CA PRO A 794 37.75 40.60 -61.78
C PRO A 794 38.31 39.33 -62.42
N ASN A 795 38.82 39.44 -63.64
CA ASN A 795 39.26 38.28 -64.45
C ASN A 795 40.44 37.49 -63.84
N ASP A 796 41.16 38.06 -62.88
CA ASP A 796 42.31 37.44 -62.22
C ASP A 796 42.01 36.92 -60.80
N VAL A 797 40.71 36.84 -60.44
CA VAL A 797 40.19 36.45 -59.12
C VAL A 797 39.20 35.27 -59.25
N TRP A 798 39.32 34.22 -58.42
CA TRP A 798 38.35 33.12 -58.37
C TRP A 798 37.95 32.75 -56.94
N LEU A 799 36.77 32.14 -56.79
CA LEU A 799 36.18 31.76 -55.50
C LEU A 799 36.45 30.29 -55.15
N GLN A 800 36.68 30.01 -53.86
CA GLN A 800 36.87 28.66 -53.32
C GLN A 800 35.66 28.19 -52.51
N SER A 801 35.08 29.07 -51.69
CA SER A 801 33.83 28.77 -51.00
C SER A 801 33.00 30.02 -50.79
N LEU A 802 31.68 29.83 -50.85
CA LEU A 802 30.67 30.80 -50.49
C LEU A 802 29.82 30.17 -49.40
N ILE A 803 29.94 30.67 -48.19
CA ILE A 803 29.19 30.15 -47.04
C ILE A 803 28.27 31.27 -46.57
N VAL A 804 26.98 30.94 -46.49
CA VAL A 804 26.01 31.85 -45.92
C VAL A 804 25.47 31.23 -44.66
N ASP A 805 25.67 31.96 -43.56
CA ASP A 805 25.25 31.52 -42.24
C ASP A 805 23.80 31.98 -41.97
N ARG A 806 23.15 31.37 -40.97
CA ARG A 806 21.78 31.66 -40.52
C ARG A 806 21.57 33.13 -40.15
N GLU A 807 22.63 33.90 -39.91
CA GLU A 807 22.59 35.36 -39.68
C GLU A 807 22.64 36.22 -40.97
N LYS A 808 22.40 35.63 -42.16
CA LYS A 808 22.43 36.32 -43.47
C LYS A 808 23.80 36.95 -43.80
N ARG A 809 24.87 36.57 -43.10
CA ARG A 809 26.25 37.00 -43.43
C ARG A 809 26.82 36.11 -44.50
N ILE A 810 27.33 36.74 -45.56
CA ILE A 810 27.94 36.02 -46.67
C ILE A 810 29.44 36.10 -46.48
N THR A 811 30.07 34.94 -46.28
CA THR A 811 31.53 34.82 -46.26
C THR A 811 31.99 34.27 -47.60
N ILE A 812 32.81 35.06 -48.29
CA ILE A 812 33.36 34.77 -49.60
C ILE A 812 34.85 34.49 -49.40
N THR A 813 35.32 33.30 -49.76
CA THR A 813 36.76 32.99 -49.77
C THR A 813 37.23 32.68 -51.17
N GLY A 814 38.43 33.15 -51.52
CA GLY A 814 38.97 33.03 -52.87
C GLY A 814 40.47 33.31 -52.96
N ALA A 815 40.99 33.31 -54.18
CA ALA A 815 42.38 33.66 -54.48
C ALA A 815 42.47 34.54 -55.73
N ALA A 816 43.47 35.42 -55.77
CA ALA A 816 43.74 36.36 -56.86
C ALA A 816 45.19 36.30 -57.31
N LEU A 817 45.47 36.51 -58.60
CA LEU A 817 46.86 36.54 -59.12
C LEU A 817 47.60 37.81 -58.71
N THR A 818 46.88 38.93 -58.56
CA THR A 818 47.44 40.21 -58.10
C THR A 818 46.67 40.72 -56.89
N GLU A 819 47.35 41.48 -56.04
CA GLU A 819 46.73 42.09 -54.86
C GLU A 819 45.71 43.17 -55.26
N ASP A 820 45.96 43.87 -56.37
CA ASP A 820 45.06 44.88 -56.92
C ASP A 820 43.69 44.31 -57.30
N GLY A 821 43.64 43.08 -57.84
CA GLY A 821 42.38 42.39 -58.17
C GLY A 821 41.47 42.16 -56.95
N VAL A 822 42.04 41.92 -55.77
CA VAL A 822 41.25 41.75 -54.52
C VAL A 822 40.61 43.07 -54.11
N PHE A 823 41.35 44.17 -54.18
CA PHE A 823 40.82 45.49 -53.82
C PHE A 823 39.77 46.00 -54.82
N GLU A 824 39.93 45.66 -56.10
CA GLU A 824 38.93 45.97 -57.13
C GLU A 824 37.59 45.25 -56.85
N LEU A 825 37.64 43.95 -56.52
CA LEU A 825 36.46 43.17 -56.12
C LEU A 825 35.72 43.80 -54.92
N VAL A 826 36.46 44.20 -53.87
CA VAL A 826 35.88 44.87 -52.69
C VAL A 826 35.23 46.20 -53.08
N SER A 827 35.87 46.95 -53.99
CA SER A 827 35.29 48.21 -54.48
C SER A 827 34.02 48.01 -55.30
N HIS A 828 33.92 46.95 -56.10
CA HIS A 828 32.72 46.64 -56.88
C HIS A 828 31.56 46.24 -55.96
N LEU A 829 31.82 45.38 -54.98
CA LEU A 829 30.81 44.97 -54.01
C LEU A 829 30.26 46.16 -53.19
N ARG A 830 31.11 47.14 -52.83
CA ARG A 830 30.67 48.35 -52.09
C ARG A 830 29.75 49.28 -52.88
N LYS A 831 29.81 49.25 -54.21
CA LYS A 831 28.98 50.12 -55.06
C LYS A 831 27.58 49.55 -55.26
N TYR A 832 27.35 48.30 -54.86
CA TYR A 832 26.09 47.63 -55.13
C TYR A 832 25.04 47.97 -54.06
N PRO A 833 23.85 48.46 -54.43
CA PRO A 833 22.90 49.04 -53.50
C PRO A 833 22.27 48.06 -52.51
N THR A 834 22.35 46.75 -52.77
CA THR A 834 21.87 45.69 -51.88
C THR A 834 22.87 45.31 -50.79
N VAL A 835 24.16 45.57 -50.98
CA VAL A 835 25.21 45.23 -50.01
C VAL A 835 25.55 46.46 -49.19
N GLU A 836 25.18 46.45 -47.92
CA GLU A 836 25.33 47.60 -47.04
C GLU A 836 26.78 47.77 -46.59
N ARG A 837 27.46 46.65 -46.31
CA ARG A 837 28.85 46.65 -45.87
C ARG A 837 29.64 45.53 -46.51
N VAL A 838 30.86 45.88 -46.91
CA VAL A 838 31.86 44.96 -47.45
C VAL A 838 33.18 45.23 -46.74
N ALA A 839 33.68 44.20 -46.06
CA ALA A 839 34.96 44.21 -45.37
C ALA A 839 35.85 43.08 -45.89
N LEU A 840 37.08 43.44 -46.29
CA LEU A 840 38.14 42.50 -46.58
C LEU A 840 38.77 42.09 -45.25
N GLN A 841 38.59 40.83 -44.87
CA GLN A 841 39.05 40.28 -43.58
C GLN A 841 40.57 40.06 -43.58
N GLY A 842 41.13 39.70 -44.74
CA GLY A 842 42.58 39.55 -44.87
C GLY A 842 42.99 39.16 -46.29
N THR A 843 44.25 39.46 -46.59
CA THR A 843 44.98 38.98 -47.76
C THR A 843 46.25 38.25 -47.31
N GLU A 844 46.47 37.04 -47.80
CA GLU A 844 47.69 36.26 -47.54
C GLU A 844 48.36 35.85 -48.86
N VAL A 845 49.68 36.02 -48.95
CA VAL A 845 50.42 35.62 -50.15
C VAL A 845 50.64 34.11 -50.11
N GLY A 846 49.80 33.37 -50.83
CA GLY A 846 49.95 31.95 -51.09
C GLY A 846 50.87 31.68 -52.30
N ARG A 847 51.53 30.52 -52.32
CA ARG A 847 52.22 30.05 -53.53
C ARG A 847 51.36 29.00 -54.23
N PHE A 848 50.79 29.37 -55.37
CA PHE A 848 50.19 28.39 -56.28
C PHE A 848 51.24 27.90 -57.29
N ARG A 849 51.00 26.74 -57.90
CA ARG A 849 51.95 26.16 -58.89
C ARG A 849 52.22 27.05 -60.11
N ALA A 850 51.35 28.03 -60.39
CA ALA A 850 51.47 28.96 -61.51
C ALA A 850 52.15 30.31 -61.17
N GLY A 851 52.42 30.57 -59.88
CA GLY A 851 52.99 31.84 -59.41
C GLY A 851 52.53 32.19 -57.98
N PRO A 852 53.09 33.26 -57.37
CA PRO A 852 52.56 33.80 -56.13
C PRO A 852 51.13 34.34 -56.39
N VAL A 853 50.19 33.99 -55.52
CA VAL A 853 48.78 34.42 -55.56
C VAL A 853 48.40 34.95 -54.19
N THR A 854 47.49 35.91 -54.14
CA THR A 854 47.00 36.49 -52.90
C THR A 854 45.64 35.86 -52.57
N GLN A 855 45.60 35.03 -51.53
CA GLN A 855 44.36 34.48 -50.99
C GLN A 855 43.63 35.55 -50.18
N PHE A 856 42.30 35.56 -50.23
CA PHE A 856 41.51 36.56 -49.54
C PHE A 856 40.21 36.01 -48.97
N SER A 857 39.70 36.70 -47.96
CA SER A 857 38.38 36.47 -47.38
C SER A 857 37.64 37.79 -47.24
N ILE A 858 36.41 37.85 -47.77
CA ILE A 858 35.56 39.05 -47.74
C ILE A 858 34.22 38.69 -47.10
N GLN A 859 33.73 39.58 -46.24
CA GLN A 859 32.45 39.44 -45.55
C GLN A 859 31.50 40.58 -45.91
N CYS A 860 30.25 40.23 -46.21
CA CYS A 860 29.21 41.16 -46.67
C CYS A 860 27.89 41.07 -45.87
N GLU A 861 27.20 42.20 -45.70
CA GLU A 861 25.86 42.34 -45.06
C GLU A 861 24.84 43.01 -46.01
N VAL A 862 23.57 42.56 -46.02
CA VAL A 862 22.53 42.95 -47.01
C VAL A 862 21.35 43.66 -46.34
N ARG A 863 20.80 44.71 -46.97
CA ARG A 863 19.74 45.59 -46.40
C ARG A 863 18.31 45.17 -46.80
N GLU A 864 17.37 45.25 -45.86
CA GLU A 864 15.95 44.85 -46.03
C GLU A 864 15.04 46.07 -46.29
N ALA A 865 14.07 45.96 -47.21
CA ALA A 865 13.16 47.05 -47.59
C ALA A 865 11.70 46.65 -47.40
N ASP A 866 10.91 47.53 -46.79
CA ASP A 866 9.54 47.27 -46.36
C ASP A 866 8.62 48.48 -46.69
N SER A 867 7.44 48.23 -47.27
CA SER A 867 6.23 49.02 -47.02
C SER A 867 4.99 48.47 -47.72
N LEU A 868 4.14 47.84 -46.91
CA LEU A 868 2.69 48.05 -46.80
C LEU A 868 2.06 49.17 -47.67
N GLY A 869 1.48 48.77 -48.79
CA GLY A 869 0.44 49.48 -49.53
C GLY A 869 -0.56 48.48 -50.14
N ALA A 870 -0.98 47.43 -49.43
CA ALA A 870 -1.90 47.42 -48.30
C ALA A 870 -3.39 47.64 -48.71
N LEU A 871 -4.04 46.49 -48.84
CA LEU A 871 -5.22 46.12 -48.05
C LEU A 871 -6.61 46.14 -48.70
N GLU A 872 -6.84 46.84 -49.79
CA GLU A 872 -8.16 46.75 -50.47
C GLU A 872 -8.16 45.81 -51.67
N SER A 873 -7.01 45.56 -52.28
CA SER A 873 -6.79 44.42 -53.19
C SER A 873 -6.82 43.08 -52.45
N ARG A 874 -6.72 43.08 -51.11
CA ARG A 874 -6.39 41.89 -50.29
C ARG A 874 -7.55 40.93 -50.03
N VAL A 875 -8.81 41.30 -50.24
CA VAL A 875 -9.91 40.36 -49.96
C VAL A 875 -10.24 39.48 -51.16
N LEU A 876 -10.35 40.04 -52.37
CA LEU A 876 -10.40 39.25 -53.62
C LEU A 876 -9.06 38.55 -53.90
N ALA A 877 -7.93 39.16 -53.51
CA ALA A 877 -6.66 38.46 -53.50
C ALA A 877 -6.59 37.37 -52.42
N GLN A 878 -7.34 37.43 -51.31
CA GLN A 878 -7.30 36.38 -50.29
C GLN A 878 -7.97 35.08 -50.76
N GLU A 879 -9.05 35.16 -51.53
CA GLU A 879 -9.66 33.98 -52.15
C GLU A 879 -8.81 33.43 -53.30
N GLN A 880 -8.21 34.32 -54.11
CA GLN A 880 -7.22 33.90 -55.12
C GLN A 880 -5.93 33.36 -54.50
N VAL A 881 -5.53 33.86 -53.33
CA VAL A 881 -4.38 33.38 -52.56
C VAL A 881 -4.68 32.01 -51.98
N LEU A 882 -5.89 31.77 -51.45
CA LEU A 882 -6.31 30.44 -51.01
C LEU A 882 -6.25 29.43 -52.15
N ALA A 883 -6.85 29.74 -53.29
CA ALA A 883 -6.80 28.88 -54.48
C ALA A 883 -5.37 28.72 -55.03
N SER A 884 -4.53 29.75 -54.92
CA SER A 884 -3.11 29.65 -55.30
C SER A 884 -2.36 28.71 -54.36
N LEU A 885 -2.57 28.83 -53.04
CA LEU A 885 -1.92 28.02 -52.01
C LEU A 885 -2.35 26.55 -52.08
N GLU A 886 -3.62 26.28 -52.42
CA GLU A 886 -4.09 24.92 -52.71
C GLU A 886 -3.39 24.31 -53.94
N ASN A 887 -3.09 25.11 -54.97
CA ASN A 887 -2.31 24.66 -56.14
C ASN A 887 -0.79 24.51 -55.85
N LYS A 888 -0.27 25.15 -54.80
CA LYS A 888 1.11 24.99 -54.31
C LYS A 888 1.28 23.74 -53.46
N ALA A 889 0.21 23.27 -52.83
CA ALA A 889 0.20 22.01 -52.10
C ALA A 889 0.39 20.87 -53.11
N VAL A 890 1.30 19.94 -52.81
CA VAL A 890 1.46 18.74 -53.62
C VAL A 890 0.61 17.66 -52.96
N ASN A 891 -0.53 17.34 -53.56
CA ASN A 891 -1.39 16.32 -53.02
C ASN A 891 -0.70 14.95 -53.12
N THR A 892 -1.08 14.01 -52.25
CA THR A 892 -0.44 12.68 -52.20
C THR A 892 -0.52 11.98 -53.57
N ASP A 893 -1.61 12.20 -54.30
CA ASP A 893 -1.85 11.61 -55.63
C ASP A 893 -1.00 12.28 -56.74
N ASP A 894 -0.54 13.53 -56.54
CA ASP A 894 0.24 14.32 -57.51
C ASP A 894 1.76 14.19 -57.30
N THR A 895 2.20 13.44 -56.28
CA THR A 895 3.62 13.27 -55.92
C THR A 895 4.45 12.68 -57.07
N TYR A 896 3.86 11.81 -57.88
CA TYR A 896 4.52 11.24 -59.05
C TYR A 896 4.76 12.28 -60.15
N GLU A 897 3.81 13.19 -60.38
CA GLU A 897 3.99 14.27 -61.34
C GLU A 897 5.05 15.25 -60.88
N PHE A 898 5.09 15.57 -59.58
CA PHE A 898 6.14 16.41 -59.03
C PHE A 898 7.54 15.78 -59.14
N ARG A 899 7.62 14.45 -58.98
CA ARG A 899 8.88 13.71 -59.19
C ARG A 899 9.38 13.86 -60.63
N GLU A 900 8.50 13.67 -61.62
CA GLU A 900 8.85 13.84 -63.03
C GLU A 900 9.27 15.29 -63.33
N GLN A 901 8.58 16.28 -62.74
CA GLN A 901 8.97 17.68 -62.86
C GLN A 901 10.39 17.92 -62.33
N LEU A 902 10.78 17.36 -61.17
CA LEU A 902 12.16 17.53 -60.66
C LEU A 902 13.21 16.90 -61.59
N VAL A 903 12.90 15.77 -62.23
CA VAL A 903 13.77 15.14 -63.23
C VAL A 903 13.92 16.04 -64.47
N GLU A 904 12.81 16.58 -64.96
CA GLU A 904 12.80 17.49 -66.10
C GLU A 904 13.55 18.79 -65.82
N LEU A 905 13.31 19.42 -64.66
CA LEU A 905 14.02 20.63 -64.24
C LEU A 905 15.53 20.40 -64.14
N ALA A 906 15.97 19.25 -63.61
CA ALA A 906 17.38 18.90 -63.57
C ALA A 906 17.97 18.77 -64.97
N ARG A 907 17.27 18.08 -65.87
CA ARG A 907 17.70 17.89 -67.25
C ARG A 907 17.75 19.21 -68.02
N GLU A 908 16.73 20.06 -67.89
CA GLU A 908 16.64 21.35 -68.57
C GLU A 908 17.71 22.33 -68.10
N ALA A 909 18.05 22.31 -66.81
CA ALA A 909 19.14 23.09 -66.26
C ALA A 909 20.54 22.59 -66.71
N GLY A 910 20.61 21.46 -67.42
CA GLY A 910 21.87 20.83 -67.82
C GLY A 910 22.55 20.04 -66.71
N CYS A 911 21.83 19.75 -65.61
CA CYS A 911 22.32 18.89 -64.53
C CYS A 911 22.10 17.40 -64.84
N ARG A 912 22.98 16.55 -64.32
CA ARG A 912 22.79 15.09 -64.31
C ARG A 912 22.23 14.67 -62.97
N LEU A 913 20.96 14.25 -62.94
CA LEU A 913 20.33 13.69 -61.75
C LEU A 913 20.99 12.34 -61.40
N ARG A 914 21.56 12.26 -60.20
CA ARG A 914 22.23 11.07 -59.67
C ARG A 914 21.30 10.20 -58.85
N ARG A 915 20.41 10.82 -58.08
CA ARG A 915 19.50 10.14 -57.14
C ARG A 915 18.24 10.97 -56.93
N LEU A 916 17.08 10.31 -56.84
CA LEU A 916 15.81 10.92 -56.47
C LEU A 916 14.92 9.87 -55.80
N ASP A 917 14.81 9.96 -54.48
CA ASP A 917 14.06 9.04 -53.63
C ASP A 917 12.91 9.77 -52.93
N LEU A 918 11.68 9.24 -53.06
CA LEU A 918 10.51 9.68 -52.32
C LEU A 918 10.38 8.83 -51.04
N GLY A 919 10.35 9.48 -49.87
CA GLY A 919 10.15 8.83 -48.59
C GLY A 919 8.68 8.46 -48.32
N HIS A 920 8.41 7.88 -47.14
CA HIS A 920 7.04 7.53 -46.74
C HIS A 920 6.22 8.78 -46.42
N VAL A 921 4.92 8.71 -46.72
CA VAL A 921 3.94 9.77 -46.44
C VAL A 921 3.51 9.66 -44.98
N GLU A 922 3.72 10.72 -44.21
CA GLU A 922 3.26 10.82 -42.82
C GLU A 922 2.01 11.70 -42.75
N ARG A 923 0.93 11.19 -42.15
CA ARG A 923 -0.31 11.93 -41.94
C ARG A 923 -0.55 12.14 -40.45
N ARG A 924 -0.89 13.36 -40.05
CA ARG A 924 -1.22 13.69 -38.66
C ARG A 924 -2.30 14.75 -38.57
N SER A 925 -3.11 14.67 -37.52
CA SER A 925 -4.10 15.71 -37.21
C SER A 925 -3.41 17.05 -36.99
N TRP A 926 -3.93 18.11 -37.59
CA TRP A 926 -3.40 19.46 -37.38
C TRP A 926 -3.98 20.05 -36.09
N GLU A 927 -3.12 20.43 -35.16
CA GLU A 927 -3.53 21.07 -33.90
C GLU A 927 -3.37 22.60 -33.95
N LYS A 928 -4.06 23.31 -33.08
CA LYS A 928 -3.91 24.76 -33.02
C LYS A 928 -2.53 25.13 -32.42
N GLY A 929 -1.64 25.69 -33.24
CA GLY A 929 -0.26 26.06 -32.84
C GLY A 929 0.80 25.02 -33.19
N ASP A 930 0.43 24.06 -34.02
CA ASP A 930 1.26 22.97 -34.50
C ASP A 930 2.33 23.46 -35.49
N ASP A 931 3.55 22.93 -35.44
CA ASP A 931 4.65 23.24 -36.37
C ASP A 931 4.75 22.13 -37.43
N PRO A 932 4.64 22.43 -38.75
CA PRO A 932 4.68 21.38 -39.76
C PRO A 932 6.01 20.62 -39.82
N LEU A 933 7.09 21.15 -39.24
CA LEU A 933 8.42 20.55 -39.23
C LEU A 933 8.71 19.69 -37.97
N GLU A 934 7.90 19.78 -36.91
CA GLU A 934 8.08 18.98 -35.69
C GLU A 934 7.24 17.68 -35.69
N PRO A 935 7.81 16.52 -35.29
CA PRO A 935 7.07 15.28 -35.12
C PRO A 935 6.21 15.29 -33.84
N VAL A 936 4.93 14.90 -33.92
CA VAL A 936 3.99 14.98 -32.78
C VAL A 936 4.31 13.96 -31.69
N THR A 937 4.60 14.43 -30.48
CA THR A 937 4.69 13.60 -29.27
C THR A 937 3.42 13.72 -28.41
N GLY A 938 2.41 12.90 -28.71
CA GLY A 938 1.24 12.62 -27.87
C GLY A 938 -0.06 13.40 -28.20
N GLU A 939 -1.20 12.70 -28.26
CA GLU A 939 -2.53 13.26 -28.61
C GLU A 939 -3.10 14.14 -27.49
N LYS A 940 -3.31 15.43 -27.76
CA LYS A 940 -4.10 16.35 -26.90
C LYS A 940 -5.51 16.48 -27.46
N GLN A 941 -6.47 15.74 -26.91
CA GLN A 941 -7.83 15.60 -27.45
C GLN A 941 -8.63 16.93 -27.55
N ASP A 942 -8.24 17.98 -26.84
CA ASP A 942 -9.00 19.24 -26.78
C ASP A 942 -8.58 20.34 -27.80
N LEU A 943 -7.54 20.12 -28.61
CA LEU A 943 -7.00 21.12 -29.56
C LEU A 943 -7.02 20.69 -31.03
N ILE A 944 -7.65 19.54 -31.32
CA ILE A 944 -7.69 18.94 -32.65
C ILE A 944 -8.52 19.83 -33.59
N THR A 945 -7.89 20.33 -34.66
CA THR A 945 -8.61 21.02 -35.72
C THR A 945 -9.20 20.01 -36.72
N GLN A 946 -10.07 20.48 -37.61
CA GLN A 946 -10.69 19.66 -38.66
C GLN A 946 -9.74 19.28 -39.83
N PHE A 947 -8.47 19.69 -39.75
CA PHE A 947 -7.50 19.49 -40.83
C PHE A 947 -6.48 18.39 -40.47
N GLU A 948 -5.88 17.80 -41.49
CA GLU A 948 -4.86 16.76 -41.44
C GLU A 948 -3.67 17.21 -42.29
N LEU A 949 -2.49 17.30 -41.66
CA LEU A 949 -1.24 17.61 -42.32
C LEU A 949 -0.62 16.32 -42.83
N THR A 950 -0.20 16.34 -44.08
CA THR A 950 0.55 15.28 -44.75
C THR A 950 1.94 15.80 -45.09
N THR A 951 2.99 15.09 -44.71
CA THR A 951 4.39 15.42 -45.04
C THR A 951 5.08 14.26 -45.73
N GLN A 952 5.99 14.55 -46.66
CA GLN A 952 6.76 13.52 -47.35
C GLN A 952 8.18 14.02 -47.70
N PRO A 953 9.24 13.37 -47.22
CA PRO A 953 10.61 13.75 -47.57
C PRO A 953 10.97 13.25 -48.98
N VAL A 954 11.78 14.05 -49.69
CA VAL A 954 12.30 13.79 -51.04
C VAL A 954 13.79 14.10 -51.06
N ARG A 955 14.60 13.07 -51.22
CA ARG A 955 16.07 13.20 -51.28
C ARG A 955 16.52 13.21 -52.73
N LEU A 956 17.24 14.25 -53.15
CA LEU A 956 17.73 14.38 -54.51
C LEU A 956 19.21 14.75 -54.54
N ALA A 957 19.94 14.18 -55.50
CA ALA A 957 21.33 14.51 -55.76
C ALA A 957 21.51 14.80 -57.25
N VAL A 958 22.08 15.95 -57.61
CA VAL A 958 22.37 16.37 -58.98
C VAL A 958 23.84 16.76 -59.12
N ALA A 959 24.44 16.51 -60.28
CA ALA A 959 25.81 16.92 -60.57
C ALA A 959 25.90 17.63 -61.93
N GLY A 960 26.63 18.73 -61.99
CA GLY A 960 26.88 19.47 -63.22
C GLY A 960 27.75 20.71 -62.99
N PRO A 961 28.02 21.50 -64.03
CA PRO A 961 28.70 22.78 -63.89
C PRO A 961 27.95 23.67 -62.89
N MET A 962 28.67 24.50 -62.14
CA MET A 962 28.07 25.36 -61.11
C MET A 962 26.91 26.22 -61.64
N GLU A 963 27.00 26.71 -62.88
CA GLU A 963 25.93 27.50 -63.53
C GLU A 963 24.65 26.68 -63.74
N SER A 964 24.79 25.41 -64.15
CA SER A 964 23.67 24.48 -64.30
C SER A 964 23.04 24.13 -62.96
N VAL A 965 23.85 23.92 -61.92
CA VAL A 965 23.35 23.64 -60.56
C VAL A 965 22.63 24.86 -59.98
N ALA A 966 23.14 26.06 -60.24
CA ALA A 966 22.47 27.31 -59.87
C ALA A 966 21.14 27.48 -60.63
N ASP A 967 21.11 27.24 -61.95
CA ASP A 967 19.86 27.31 -62.73
C ASP A 967 18.82 26.29 -62.23
N PHE A 968 19.28 25.08 -61.86
CA PHE A 968 18.41 24.07 -61.27
C PHE A 968 17.82 24.50 -59.92
N LEU A 969 18.63 25.04 -59.01
CA LEU A 969 18.16 25.57 -57.73
C LEU A 969 17.17 26.71 -57.92
N ASN A 970 17.39 27.59 -58.91
CA ASN A 970 16.49 28.68 -59.22
C ASN A 970 15.14 28.15 -59.71
N ARG A 971 15.17 27.21 -60.63
CA ARG A 971 13.98 26.58 -61.17
C ARG A 971 13.17 25.81 -60.12
N ILE A 972 13.83 25.15 -59.16
CA ILE A 972 13.15 24.55 -58.00
C ILE A 972 12.53 25.64 -57.12
N GLN A 973 13.27 26.73 -56.84
CA GLN A 973 12.74 27.84 -56.04
C GLN A 973 11.54 28.54 -56.73
N GLU A 974 11.54 28.55 -58.06
CA GLU A 974 10.48 29.09 -58.92
C GLU A 974 9.30 28.13 -59.13
N SER A 975 9.42 26.83 -58.80
CA SER A 975 8.38 25.82 -59.07
C SER A 975 7.08 26.02 -58.28
N ASP A 976 7.02 27.06 -57.44
CA ASP A 976 5.88 27.53 -56.64
C ASP A 976 5.14 26.42 -55.88
N LYS A 977 5.87 25.38 -55.43
CA LYS A 977 5.36 24.31 -54.58
C LYS A 977 5.73 24.55 -53.11
N MET A 978 4.92 24.02 -52.19
CA MET A 978 5.19 24.05 -50.74
C MET A 978 6.24 23.00 -50.37
N ILE A 979 7.51 23.38 -50.57
CA ILE A 979 8.68 22.57 -50.27
C ILE A 979 9.60 23.28 -49.27
N HIS A 980 10.09 22.57 -48.26
CA HIS A 980 11.12 23.04 -47.35
C HIS A 980 12.41 22.28 -47.60
N THR A 981 13.54 22.97 -47.72
CA THR A 981 14.83 22.30 -47.90
C THR A 981 15.48 22.07 -46.55
N THR A 982 15.51 20.82 -46.09
CA THR A 982 16.02 20.46 -44.77
C THR A 982 17.55 20.49 -44.74
N THR A 983 18.19 20.00 -45.81
CA THR A 983 19.65 20.00 -45.94
C THR A 983 20.05 20.27 -47.39
N VAL A 984 21.12 21.06 -47.57
CA VAL A 984 21.80 21.25 -48.86
C VAL A 984 23.29 21.09 -48.62
N THR A 985 23.91 20.18 -49.36
CA THR A 985 25.35 20.02 -49.36
C THR A 985 25.85 20.10 -50.78
N MET A 986 26.87 20.92 -50.99
CA MET A 986 27.45 21.15 -52.31
C MET A 986 28.95 20.90 -52.23
N ARG A 987 29.45 19.99 -53.06
CA ARG A 987 30.85 19.56 -53.07
C ARG A 987 31.36 19.45 -54.50
N ALA A 988 32.66 19.59 -54.70
CA ALA A 988 33.25 19.30 -56.01
C ALA A 988 32.95 17.85 -56.40
N ALA A 989 32.48 17.64 -57.63
CA ALA A 989 32.12 16.31 -58.08
C ALA A 989 33.39 15.44 -58.20
N PRO A 990 33.40 14.21 -57.63
CA PRO A 990 34.58 13.37 -57.69
C PRO A 990 34.93 13.02 -59.14
N GLY A 991 36.10 13.46 -59.59
CA GLY A 991 36.64 13.19 -60.93
C GLY A 991 36.48 14.32 -61.96
N SER A 992 35.87 15.45 -61.62
CA SER A 992 35.86 16.66 -62.47
C SER A 992 36.17 17.88 -61.60
N SER A 993 37.15 18.69 -62.00
CA SER A 993 37.46 19.95 -61.31
C SER A 993 36.45 21.05 -61.61
N GLU A 994 35.59 20.87 -62.62
CA GLU A 994 34.65 21.90 -63.09
C GLU A 994 33.20 21.60 -62.68
N ASP A 995 32.86 20.33 -62.37
CA ASP A 995 31.51 19.95 -61.95
C ASP A 995 31.39 20.01 -60.42
N VAL A 996 30.18 20.37 -59.98
CA VAL A 996 29.77 20.41 -58.59
C VAL A 996 28.62 19.43 -58.41
N GLU A 997 28.68 18.64 -57.33
CA GLU A 997 27.60 17.76 -56.89
C GLU A 997 26.83 18.43 -55.75
N LEU A 998 25.52 18.54 -55.94
CA LEU A 998 24.56 19.07 -54.99
C LEU A 998 23.69 17.92 -54.50
N GLU A 999 23.70 17.66 -53.19
CA GLU A 999 22.80 16.71 -52.53
C GLU A 999 21.90 17.49 -51.56
N MET A 1000 20.59 17.35 -51.73
CA MET A 1000 19.59 18.06 -50.93
C MET A 1000 18.39 17.20 -50.56
N GLU A 1001 17.84 17.43 -49.37
CA GLU A 1001 16.62 16.81 -48.89
C GLU A 1001 15.51 17.86 -48.79
N LEU A 1002 14.40 17.61 -49.48
CA LEU A 1002 13.20 18.44 -49.51
C LEU A 1002 12.10 17.76 -48.67
N LEU A 1003 11.31 18.53 -47.93
CA LEU A 1003 10.06 18.08 -47.32
C LEU A 1003 8.90 18.72 -48.08
N ILE A 1004 7.98 17.89 -48.55
CA ILE A 1004 6.77 18.31 -49.25
C ILE A 1004 5.59 18.31 -48.26
N PHE A 1005 4.76 19.35 -48.30
CA PHE A 1005 3.61 19.53 -47.41
C PHE A 1005 2.29 19.57 -48.15
N ASN A 1006 1.26 18.97 -47.54
CA ASN A 1006 -0.13 19.09 -47.94
C ASN A 1006 -1.04 19.17 -46.71
N LEU A 1007 -2.06 20.04 -46.73
CA LEU A 1007 -3.02 20.19 -45.65
C LEU A 1007 -4.43 19.91 -46.17
N SER A 1008 -4.98 18.73 -45.86
CA SER A 1008 -6.31 18.32 -46.32
C SER A 1008 -7.31 18.32 -45.17
N LYS A 1009 -8.58 18.65 -45.45
CA LYS A 1009 -9.65 18.53 -44.45
C LYS A 1009 -9.93 17.04 -44.20
N LYS A 1010 -10.07 16.63 -42.93
CA LYS A 1010 -10.42 15.25 -42.59
C LYS A 1010 -11.74 14.86 -43.26
N PRO A 1011 -11.83 13.71 -43.96
CA PRO A 1011 -13.09 13.23 -44.51
C PRO A 1011 -14.08 13.03 -43.35
N GLN A 1012 -15.26 13.66 -43.43
CA GLN A 1012 -16.31 13.44 -42.42
C GLN A 1012 -16.69 11.97 -42.47
N ALA A 1013 -16.54 11.26 -41.34
CA ALA A 1013 -16.97 9.88 -41.23
C ALA A 1013 -18.48 9.81 -41.52
N VAL A 1014 -18.84 9.14 -42.61
CA VAL A 1014 -20.23 8.91 -43.05
C VAL A 1014 -20.90 7.84 -42.21
#